data_AF-A0A2L2Y4D0-F1
#
_entry.id   AF-A0A2L2Y4D0-F1
#
_cell.length_a   1.000
_cell.length_b   1.000
_cell.length_c   1.000
_cell.angle_alpha   90.00
_cell.angle_beta   90.00
_cell.angle_gamma   90.00
#
_symmetry.space_group_name_H-M   'P 1'
#
loop_
_entity.id
_entity.type
_entity.pdbx_description
1 polymer ?
#
loop_
_entity_poly.entity_id
_entity_poly.type
_entity_poly.pdbx_seq_one_letter_code
_entity_poly.pdbx_strand_id
1 'polypeptide(L)'
;TLRALHIGGSVLLLPFHFFNGIENGDKFTVTNRQIEFDFHHDNIYRLKDYDWCLYDCGVRLQPRKNLIKYFIKECNLGLVKTTSALQLLLDKDGERVYSNCTAKGVRTFEYEDAKLGRVYRQQCWETNVSTRDGDCGSPLLALHPQLPPPGKILGIHVAGFYTKSQGYSVLITQEQLQEAWDLMRPQVQGMLIPPELSIDEPLSKCKILPEGDYSIYGVMPAKLSPAQPQKTTLVETPFYPLAAVKGPAPKIPARLTPFVNEEGERVSPLRKALTKYGKVTKSFPRKQIQKVKEYLKHYFKEQIQPVMGRKVVTEQEAIMGVPGIKSMERINMNSSPGWPYQVLNKSQPGKHYLFGDDCGIVSPELRQRLDHRETEAMNLRRVASVWRDCLKDELRPVEKVKAGKTRLFTIAPVDFTILVRKYFLDFTASFYERHNKFFSAVGINPESLDWTVLYNYLAEYGKNCVAGDFGTFDGTLMAELMEVAVDLINDWYDDTPENRNVRMTLFNEMIHTMQLVENTLYATHQGNPSGNPLTVVINTIVNLLYMILTFLEIYPGATVQDFFDNVRTVCYGDDNILVVKPGWELFNQNSITEHLAAYNIEYTTELKDHKEVSDYRNLDTITFLKRGFRRDPEFGRLFVLPTMAKDTIESFFYYMHSTEDKEEQLLQNMRAGLNFAAFHGREYYNSYLNRWKFLMHSVNFSTIHISFNEQIDIFRFNCSAGSTTEASMDSFMKISNSKACKTVLGMTQAIPYYLCAAIGIMSSDVNIDRSDDRWAVAIPSGEGKSTLCRMFPGVFVDHDDLLLPTFNIKELVLKGKYPWSHDQARKYDYPPNDRRILLVHHPENTKRQMIGSFVTHFPKFVRINTIQRLKLKNPYKIDRDTRNSILINLARTLEPQLFTGSELNHLEPSLSCLNQPVSESDRAIFSELVQDVLNKRLELVENGQLLADSSARDSQPLDQ
;
A
#
# COMPACT_ATOMS: atom_id res chain seq x y z
N THR A 1 -40.48 -18.39 7.57
CA THR A 1 -39.11 -18.90 7.83
C THR A 1 -39.02 -20.33 7.34
N LEU A 2 -37.95 -20.68 6.65
CA LEU A 2 -37.60 -22.06 6.27
C LEU A 2 -36.13 -22.31 6.61
N ARG A 3 -35.69 -23.56 6.45
CA ARG A 3 -34.29 -23.94 6.56
C ARG A 3 -33.62 -23.88 5.18
N ALA A 4 -32.32 -23.66 5.17
CA ALA A 4 -31.51 -23.66 3.96
C ALA A 4 -30.18 -24.35 4.24
N LEU A 5 -29.70 -25.15 3.30
CA LEU A 5 -28.40 -25.78 3.36
C LEU A 5 -27.38 -24.91 2.65
N HIS A 6 -26.30 -24.53 3.33
CA HIS A 6 -25.17 -23.83 2.70
C HIS A 6 -24.38 -24.83 1.85
N ILE A 7 -24.71 -24.91 0.56
CA ILE A 7 -24.25 -25.99 -0.32
C ILE A 7 -22.79 -25.81 -0.78
N GLY A 8 -22.28 -24.58 -0.78
CA GLY A 8 -20.92 -24.25 -1.20
C GLY A 8 -20.84 -22.78 -1.62
N GLY A 9 -19.64 -22.19 -1.63
CA GLY A 9 -19.48 -20.77 -1.96
C GLY A 9 -20.41 -19.88 -1.15
N SER A 10 -20.98 -18.83 -1.76
CA SER A 10 -22.04 -18.00 -1.15
C SER A 10 -23.46 -18.51 -1.45
N VAL A 11 -23.62 -19.81 -1.72
CA VAL A 11 -24.86 -20.38 -2.27
C VAL A 11 -25.64 -21.16 -1.23
N LEU A 12 -26.96 -20.93 -1.20
CA LEU A 12 -27.91 -21.67 -0.39
C LEU A 12 -28.74 -22.62 -1.26
N LEU A 13 -28.93 -23.86 -0.80
CA LEU A 13 -29.92 -24.81 -1.31
C LEU A 13 -31.14 -24.76 -0.40
N LEU A 14 -32.31 -24.47 -0.97
CA LEU A 14 -33.57 -24.33 -0.22
C LEU A 14 -34.79 -24.68 -1.09
N PRO A 15 -35.96 -24.92 -0.48
CA PRO A 15 -37.22 -25.12 -1.21
C PRO A 15 -37.56 -23.87 -2.02
N PHE A 16 -37.98 -24.06 -3.28
CA PHE A 16 -38.26 -22.93 -4.17
C PHE A 16 -39.52 -22.17 -3.74
N HIS A 17 -40.51 -22.86 -3.16
CA HIS A 17 -41.70 -22.23 -2.60
C HIS A 17 -41.41 -21.19 -1.50
N PHE A 18 -40.18 -21.09 -0.98
CA PHE A 18 -39.77 -19.98 -0.13
C PHE A 18 -40.00 -18.61 -0.82
N PHE A 19 -39.73 -18.55 -2.13
CA PHE A 19 -39.78 -17.32 -2.92
C PHE A 19 -41.15 -17.10 -3.59
N ASN A 20 -42.15 -17.92 -3.26
CA ASN A 20 -43.50 -17.76 -3.79
C ASN A 20 -44.12 -16.43 -3.30
N GLY A 21 -44.51 -15.57 -4.25
CA GLY A 21 -45.13 -14.27 -3.96
C GLY A 21 -44.15 -13.20 -3.51
N ILE A 22 -42.83 -13.43 -3.67
CA ILE A 22 -41.77 -12.46 -3.39
C ILE A 22 -41.41 -11.71 -4.68
N GLU A 23 -41.34 -10.38 -4.62
CA GLU A 23 -40.96 -9.50 -5.73
C GLU A 23 -39.52 -9.02 -5.61
N ASN A 24 -38.90 -8.66 -6.75
CA ASN A 24 -37.53 -8.12 -6.75
C ASN A 24 -37.42 -6.87 -5.86
N GLY A 25 -36.49 -6.89 -4.90
CA GLY A 25 -36.32 -5.83 -3.91
C GLY A 25 -36.97 -6.11 -2.55
N ASP A 26 -37.83 -7.13 -2.45
CA ASP A 26 -38.23 -7.67 -1.15
C ASP A 26 -37.01 -8.20 -0.39
N LYS A 27 -37.12 -8.30 0.93
CA LYS A 27 -35.97 -8.63 1.78
C LYS A 27 -36.17 -9.94 2.52
N PHE A 28 -35.08 -10.68 2.67
CA PHE A 28 -35.04 -11.84 3.56
C PHE A 28 -33.78 -11.84 4.42
N THR A 29 -33.85 -12.49 5.58
CA THR A 29 -32.74 -12.51 6.55
C THR A 29 -32.23 -13.92 6.77
N VAL A 30 -30.90 -14.09 6.76
CA VAL A 30 -30.25 -15.32 7.20
C VAL A 30 -29.99 -15.24 8.70
N THR A 31 -30.79 -15.96 9.48
CA THR A 31 -30.86 -15.82 10.95
C THR A 31 -29.55 -16.11 11.68
N ASN A 32 -28.70 -17.00 11.16
CA ASN A 32 -27.42 -17.36 11.80
C ASN A 32 -26.41 -16.19 11.86
N ARG A 33 -26.53 -15.19 10.99
CA ARG A 33 -25.70 -13.96 11.04
C ARG A 33 -26.51 -12.66 11.11
N GLN A 34 -27.84 -12.76 11.14
CA GLN A 34 -28.77 -11.61 11.08
C GLN A 34 -28.50 -10.64 9.91
N ILE A 35 -28.11 -11.18 8.76
CA ILE A 35 -27.84 -10.37 7.56
C ILE A 35 -29.08 -10.36 6.69
N GLU A 36 -29.50 -9.15 6.34
CA GLU A 36 -30.58 -8.88 5.40
C GLU A 36 -30.05 -8.87 3.96
N PHE A 37 -30.74 -9.57 3.06
CA PHE A 37 -30.47 -9.63 1.64
C PHE A 37 -31.67 -9.12 0.86
N ASP A 38 -31.41 -8.34 -0.18
CA ASP A 38 -32.42 -8.01 -1.18
C ASP A 38 -32.62 -9.21 -2.12
N PHE A 39 -33.87 -9.55 -2.35
CA PHE A 39 -34.27 -10.63 -3.22
C PHE A 39 -34.12 -10.20 -4.68
N HIS A 40 -33.44 -11.05 -5.45
CA HIS A 40 -33.32 -10.93 -6.89
C HIS A 40 -33.60 -12.27 -7.54
N HIS A 41 -34.59 -12.30 -8.42
CA HIS A 41 -34.97 -13.49 -9.17
C HIS A 41 -33.80 -14.05 -9.99
N ASP A 42 -32.91 -13.20 -10.50
CA ASP A 42 -31.72 -13.60 -11.28
C ASP A 42 -30.69 -14.42 -10.48
N ASN A 43 -30.81 -14.44 -9.14
CA ASN A 43 -29.95 -15.24 -8.28
C ASN A 43 -30.49 -16.66 -8.05
N ILE A 44 -31.68 -16.99 -8.56
CA ILE A 44 -32.28 -18.33 -8.46
C ILE A 44 -31.81 -19.19 -9.63
N TYR A 45 -31.24 -20.34 -9.30
CA TYR A 45 -30.90 -21.40 -10.25
C TYR A 45 -31.70 -22.66 -9.91
N ARG A 46 -32.56 -23.08 -10.83
CA ARG A 46 -33.55 -24.15 -10.61
C ARG A 46 -33.64 -25.04 -11.83
N LEU A 47 -33.79 -26.34 -11.61
CA LEU A 47 -34.07 -27.31 -12.67
C LEU A 47 -35.56 -27.64 -12.69
N LYS A 48 -36.18 -27.49 -13.87
CA LYS A 48 -37.60 -27.84 -14.11
C LYS A 48 -38.53 -27.15 -13.09
N ASP A 49 -39.69 -27.74 -12.86
CA ASP A 49 -40.67 -27.29 -11.86
C ASP A 49 -40.49 -27.99 -10.50
N TYR A 50 -39.27 -28.42 -10.16
CA TYR A 50 -38.96 -29.06 -8.88
C TYR A 50 -38.98 -28.09 -7.72
N ASP A 51 -39.40 -28.50 -6.53
CA ASP A 51 -39.49 -27.61 -5.38
C ASP A 51 -38.18 -27.47 -4.61
N TRP A 52 -37.12 -27.10 -5.32
CA TRP A 52 -35.85 -26.71 -4.74
C TRP A 52 -35.12 -25.78 -5.71
N CYS A 53 -34.23 -24.95 -5.18
CA CYS A 53 -33.36 -24.10 -5.98
C CYS A 53 -32.04 -23.83 -5.26
N LEU A 54 -31.06 -23.38 -6.03
CA LEU A 54 -29.86 -22.72 -5.53
C LEU A 54 -30.08 -21.21 -5.57
N TYR A 55 -29.74 -20.51 -4.50
CA TYR A 55 -29.77 -19.05 -4.43
C TYR A 55 -28.37 -18.51 -4.14
N ASP A 56 -27.81 -17.71 -5.06
CA ASP A 56 -26.54 -16.99 -4.81
C ASP A 56 -26.79 -15.76 -3.93
N CYS A 57 -26.33 -15.79 -2.68
CA CYS A 57 -26.45 -14.67 -1.75
C CYS A 57 -25.42 -13.56 -2.01
N GLY A 58 -24.48 -13.79 -2.94
CA GLY A 58 -23.37 -12.88 -3.20
C GLY A 58 -22.35 -12.81 -2.06
N VAL A 59 -21.36 -11.94 -2.23
CA VAL A 59 -20.15 -11.86 -1.41
C VAL A 59 -20.37 -11.46 0.06
N ARG A 60 -21.56 -11.02 0.46
CA ARG A 60 -21.86 -10.77 1.89
C ARG A 60 -21.96 -12.06 2.70
N LEU A 61 -22.36 -13.16 2.05
CA LEU A 61 -22.41 -14.48 2.68
C LEU A 61 -21.05 -15.16 2.55
N GLN A 62 -20.45 -15.52 3.67
CA GLN A 62 -19.14 -16.17 3.70
C GLN A 62 -19.11 -17.47 2.89
N PRO A 63 -18.02 -17.78 2.17
CA PRO A 63 -17.96 -19.01 1.41
C PRO A 63 -17.85 -20.25 2.29
N ARG A 64 -18.54 -21.33 1.91
CA ARG A 64 -18.39 -22.66 2.51
C ARG A 64 -17.82 -23.68 1.52
N LYS A 65 -17.45 -24.84 2.04
CA LYS A 65 -17.00 -25.98 1.22
C LYS A 65 -18.17 -26.46 0.37
N ASN A 66 -17.88 -26.84 -0.87
CA ASN A 66 -18.86 -27.49 -1.74
C ASN A 66 -19.27 -28.87 -1.18
N LEU A 67 -20.58 -29.07 -1.04
CA LEU A 67 -21.21 -30.26 -0.49
C LEU A 67 -21.87 -31.17 -1.54
N ILE A 68 -21.84 -30.81 -2.83
CA ILE A 68 -22.52 -31.54 -3.92
C ILE A 68 -22.16 -33.02 -3.93
N LYS A 69 -20.88 -33.35 -3.74
CA LYS A 69 -20.38 -34.74 -3.69
C LYS A 69 -21.01 -35.62 -2.59
N TYR A 70 -21.66 -35.03 -1.58
CA TYR A 70 -22.32 -35.77 -0.52
C TYR A 70 -23.76 -36.16 -0.85
N PHE A 71 -24.33 -35.67 -1.95
CA PHE A 71 -25.64 -36.07 -2.43
C PHE A 71 -25.59 -37.41 -3.17
N ILE A 72 -26.68 -38.15 -3.12
CA ILE A 72 -26.80 -39.45 -3.78
C ILE A 72 -26.61 -39.30 -5.29
N LYS A 73 -25.84 -40.22 -5.89
CA LYS A 73 -25.69 -40.32 -7.34
C LYS A 73 -26.89 -41.01 -7.97
N GLU A 74 -27.26 -40.62 -9.18
CA GLU A 74 -28.34 -41.26 -9.94
C GLU A 74 -28.16 -42.78 -10.09
N CYS A 75 -26.93 -43.22 -10.36
CA CYS A 75 -26.61 -44.65 -10.49
C CYS A 75 -26.85 -45.47 -9.22
N ASN A 76 -26.90 -44.82 -8.04
CA ASN A 76 -27.11 -45.46 -6.75
C ASN A 76 -28.58 -45.49 -6.31
N LEU A 77 -29.49 -44.82 -7.02
CA LEU A 77 -30.92 -44.79 -6.65
C LEU A 77 -31.55 -46.19 -6.62
N GLY A 78 -31.11 -47.08 -7.52
CA GLY A 78 -31.58 -48.47 -7.57
C GLY A 78 -31.22 -49.31 -6.34
N LEU A 79 -30.19 -48.91 -5.59
CA LEU A 79 -29.72 -49.64 -4.40
C LEU A 79 -30.64 -49.45 -3.19
N VAL A 80 -31.50 -48.43 -3.21
CA VAL A 80 -32.22 -47.97 -2.02
C VAL A 80 -33.67 -47.64 -2.34
N LYS A 81 -34.57 -48.62 -2.19
CA LYS A 81 -36.03 -48.39 -2.29
C LYS A 81 -36.63 -47.89 -0.98
N THR A 82 -36.15 -48.44 0.14
CA THR A 82 -36.51 -48.06 1.50
C THR A 82 -35.24 -48.12 2.35
N THR A 83 -35.02 -47.15 3.23
CA THR A 83 -33.83 -47.11 4.07
C THR A 83 -34.07 -46.45 5.42
N SER A 84 -33.28 -46.84 6.41
CA SER A 84 -33.12 -46.04 7.62
C SER A 84 -32.42 -44.73 7.28
N ALA A 85 -32.93 -43.63 7.80
CA ALA A 85 -32.45 -42.29 7.52
C ALA A 85 -32.51 -41.39 8.75
N LEU A 86 -31.80 -40.27 8.68
CA LEU A 86 -31.81 -39.18 9.64
C LEU A 86 -32.35 -37.93 8.98
N GLN A 87 -33.40 -37.35 9.54
CA GLN A 87 -33.87 -36.02 9.18
C GLN A 87 -33.20 -35.01 10.12
N LEU A 88 -32.39 -34.09 9.56
CA LEU A 88 -31.75 -33.03 10.34
C LEU A 88 -32.69 -31.83 10.46
N LEU A 89 -33.16 -31.57 11.67
CA LEU A 89 -34.05 -30.48 12.03
C LEU A 89 -33.29 -29.45 12.87
N LEU A 90 -33.93 -28.30 13.05
CA LEU A 90 -33.50 -27.29 14.01
C LEU A 90 -34.69 -27.00 14.94
N ASP A 91 -34.44 -26.92 16.24
CA ASP A 91 -35.49 -26.59 17.20
C ASP A 91 -35.83 -25.07 17.21
N LYS A 92 -36.56 -24.64 18.23
CA LYS A 92 -36.99 -23.23 18.38
C LYS A 92 -35.82 -22.31 18.73
N ASP A 93 -34.80 -22.85 19.37
CA ASP A 93 -33.59 -22.12 19.79
C ASP A 93 -32.51 -22.15 18.69
N GLY A 94 -32.75 -22.92 17.61
CA GLY A 94 -31.83 -23.06 16.48
C GLY A 94 -30.80 -24.17 16.68
N GLU A 95 -30.96 -24.98 17.72
CA GLU A 95 -30.10 -26.12 17.99
C GLU A 95 -30.41 -27.30 17.05
N ARG A 96 -29.37 -28.05 16.69
CA ARG A 96 -29.48 -29.16 15.75
C ARG A 96 -30.12 -30.36 16.42
N VAL A 97 -31.26 -30.80 15.89
CA VAL A 97 -31.96 -32.00 16.35
C VAL A 97 -32.02 -32.99 15.21
N TYR A 98 -31.81 -34.27 15.50
CA TYR A 98 -31.91 -35.35 14.52
C TYR A 98 -33.09 -36.24 14.87
N SER A 99 -33.91 -36.55 13.87
CA SER A 99 -34.96 -37.56 13.98
C SER A 99 -34.57 -38.79 13.15
N ASN A 100 -34.47 -39.93 13.82
CA ASN A 100 -34.39 -41.23 13.13
C ASN A 100 -35.71 -41.47 12.39
N CYS A 101 -35.62 -41.97 11.16
CA CYS A 101 -36.79 -42.25 10.34
C CYS A 101 -36.53 -43.36 9.34
N THR A 102 -37.58 -43.81 8.68
CA THR A 102 -37.54 -44.65 7.50
C THR A 102 -37.89 -43.79 6.29
N ALA A 103 -37.00 -43.74 5.30
CA ALA A 103 -37.21 -43.05 4.04
C ALA A 103 -37.57 -44.06 2.94
N LYS A 104 -38.74 -43.90 2.32
CA LYS A 104 -39.24 -44.74 1.23
C LYS A 104 -39.33 -43.93 -0.06
N GLY A 105 -38.71 -44.43 -1.14
CA GLY A 105 -38.70 -43.74 -2.42
C GLY A 105 -40.07 -43.75 -3.10
N VAL A 106 -40.52 -42.57 -3.55
CA VAL A 106 -41.79 -42.36 -4.26
C VAL A 106 -41.50 -41.81 -5.65
N ARG A 107 -41.98 -42.52 -6.69
CA ARG A 107 -41.70 -42.21 -8.11
C ARG A 107 -42.39 -40.95 -8.62
N THR A 108 -43.55 -40.63 -8.06
CA THR A 108 -44.31 -39.43 -8.42
C THR A 108 -44.97 -38.91 -7.17
N PHE A 109 -44.48 -37.76 -6.73
CA PHE A 109 -45.05 -36.99 -5.64
C PHE A 109 -45.52 -35.67 -6.24
N GLU A 110 -46.79 -35.39 -6.01
CA GLU A 110 -47.44 -34.16 -6.45
C GLU A 110 -48.11 -33.54 -5.23
N TYR A 111 -47.86 -32.25 -5.02
CA TYR A 111 -48.49 -31.52 -3.94
C TYR A 111 -48.70 -30.07 -4.35
N GLU A 112 -49.71 -29.45 -3.76
CA GLU A 112 -50.06 -28.05 -3.97
C GLU A 112 -49.56 -27.23 -2.78
N ASP A 113 -48.84 -26.15 -3.05
CA ASP A 113 -48.48 -25.18 -2.02
C ASP A 113 -49.74 -24.52 -1.47
N ALA A 114 -49.95 -24.66 -0.17
CA ALA A 114 -51.13 -24.17 0.54
C ALA A 114 -51.30 -22.63 0.48
N LYS A 115 -50.24 -21.88 0.14
CA LYS A 115 -50.31 -20.40 0.06
C LYS A 115 -50.81 -19.86 -1.27
N LEU A 116 -50.28 -20.36 -2.39
CA LEU A 116 -50.54 -19.78 -3.72
C LEU A 116 -51.17 -20.78 -4.71
N GLY A 117 -51.43 -22.02 -4.31
CA GLY A 117 -52.05 -23.04 -5.16
C GLY A 117 -51.12 -23.54 -6.28
N ARG A 118 -49.81 -23.35 -6.14
CA ARG A 118 -48.84 -23.81 -7.14
C ARG A 118 -48.57 -25.30 -6.93
N VAL A 119 -48.70 -26.07 -8.01
CA VAL A 119 -48.48 -27.53 -7.98
C VAL A 119 -47.02 -27.84 -8.31
N TYR A 120 -46.39 -28.67 -7.48
CA TYR A 120 -45.04 -29.19 -7.69
C TYR A 120 -45.10 -30.69 -7.93
N ARG A 121 -44.35 -31.18 -8.92
CA ARG A 121 -44.31 -32.60 -9.28
C ARG A 121 -42.88 -33.10 -9.44
N GLN A 122 -42.52 -34.10 -8.63
CA GLN A 122 -41.18 -34.70 -8.71
C GLN A 122 -41.07 -36.04 -7.98
N GLN A 123 -39.88 -36.65 -8.01
CA GLN A 123 -39.54 -37.79 -7.16
C GLN A 123 -39.22 -37.30 -5.74
N CYS A 124 -39.59 -38.10 -4.73
CA CYS A 124 -39.36 -37.76 -3.33
C CYS A 124 -39.08 -39.00 -2.47
N TRP A 125 -38.76 -38.74 -1.21
CA TRP A 125 -38.66 -39.69 -0.12
C TRP A 125 -39.77 -39.42 0.88
N GLU A 126 -40.65 -40.39 1.09
CA GLU A 126 -41.63 -40.40 2.14
C GLU A 126 -40.95 -40.83 3.46
N THR A 127 -41.07 -40.03 4.50
CA THR A 127 -40.50 -40.28 5.83
C THR A 127 -41.59 -40.41 6.88
N ASN A 128 -41.35 -41.20 7.93
CA ASN A 128 -42.26 -41.32 9.07
C ASN A 128 -41.96 -40.29 10.19
N VAL A 129 -41.59 -39.06 9.81
CA VAL A 129 -41.28 -37.96 10.73
C VAL A 129 -42.45 -36.99 10.80
N SER A 130 -42.91 -36.67 12.01
CA SER A 130 -43.82 -35.54 12.22
C SER A 130 -43.05 -34.24 12.02
N THR A 131 -43.47 -33.45 11.04
CA THR A 131 -42.87 -32.16 10.69
C THR A 131 -43.91 -31.05 10.87
N ARG A 132 -43.44 -29.82 11.05
CA ARG A 132 -44.27 -28.63 11.25
C ARG A 132 -43.83 -27.51 10.31
N ASP A 133 -44.67 -26.49 10.20
CA ASP A 133 -44.36 -25.26 9.47
C ASP A 133 -42.99 -24.70 9.90
N GLY A 134 -42.11 -24.51 8.93
CA GLY A 134 -40.74 -24.04 9.14
C GLY A 134 -39.65 -25.13 9.09
N ASP A 135 -40.02 -26.41 9.04
CA ASP A 135 -39.05 -27.50 8.90
C ASP A 135 -38.58 -27.71 7.44
N CYS A 136 -39.26 -27.14 6.43
CA CYS A 136 -38.85 -27.30 5.03
C CYS A 136 -37.43 -26.76 4.79
N GLY A 137 -36.70 -27.44 3.92
CA GLY A 137 -35.27 -27.24 3.65
C GLY A 137 -34.34 -28.10 4.49
N SER A 138 -34.85 -28.79 5.50
CA SER A 138 -34.07 -29.72 6.32
C SER A 138 -33.54 -30.91 5.52
N PRO A 139 -32.24 -31.24 5.56
CA PRO A 139 -31.67 -32.32 4.76
C PRO A 139 -31.98 -33.71 5.34
N LEU A 140 -32.19 -34.68 4.43
CA LEU A 140 -32.43 -36.08 4.73
C LEU A 140 -31.19 -36.92 4.41
N LEU A 141 -30.65 -37.65 5.38
CA LEU A 141 -29.44 -38.44 5.26
C LEU A 141 -29.74 -39.94 5.37
N ALA A 142 -29.31 -40.73 4.41
CA ALA A 142 -29.40 -42.19 4.47
C ALA A 142 -28.38 -42.79 5.44
N LEU A 143 -28.80 -43.79 6.21
CA LEU A 143 -27.93 -44.62 7.06
C LEU A 143 -27.57 -45.96 6.40
N HIS A 144 -27.94 -46.16 5.13
CA HIS A 144 -27.71 -47.42 4.43
C HIS A 144 -26.22 -47.77 4.31
N PRO A 145 -25.78 -48.99 4.67
CA PRO A 145 -24.39 -49.43 4.53
C PRO A 145 -23.94 -49.57 3.06
N GLN A 146 -24.83 -49.98 2.16
CA GLN A 146 -24.48 -50.20 0.75
C GLN A 146 -24.41 -48.91 -0.07
N LEU A 147 -24.84 -47.76 0.48
CA LEU A 147 -24.60 -46.47 -0.17
C LEU A 147 -23.14 -46.06 0.07
N PRO A 148 -22.32 -45.97 -1.01
CA PRO A 148 -20.92 -45.62 -0.86
C PRO A 148 -20.79 -44.18 -0.32
N PRO A 149 -19.93 -43.92 0.68
CA PRO A 149 -19.55 -42.56 1.04
C PRO A 149 -18.51 -41.99 0.05
N PRO A 150 -18.56 -40.70 -0.32
CA PRO A 150 -19.64 -39.74 -0.04
C PRO A 150 -20.87 -40.01 -0.93
N GLY A 151 -22.06 -39.55 -0.54
CA GLY A 151 -23.30 -39.74 -1.32
C GLY A 151 -24.51 -40.19 -0.51
N LYS A 152 -24.63 -39.69 0.73
CA LYS A 152 -25.67 -40.11 1.67
C LYS A 152 -26.79 -39.09 1.85
N ILE A 153 -26.65 -37.87 1.35
CA ILE A 153 -27.74 -36.89 1.37
C ILE A 153 -28.72 -37.25 0.25
N LEU A 154 -29.95 -37.54 0.61
CA LEU A 154 -31.00 -37.98 -0.30
C LEU A 154 -31.79 -36.80 -0.90
N GLY A 155 -31.79 -35.65 -0.22
CA GLY A 155 -32.71 -34.57 -0.53
C GLY A 155 -32.92 -33.59 0.62
N ILE A 156 -33.87 -32.69 0.45
CA ILE A 156 -34.34 -31.75 1.47
C ILE A 156 -35.85 -31.88 1.68
N HIS A 157 -36.32 -31.62 2.89
CA HIS A 157 -37.73 -31.66 3.26
C HIS A 157 -38.52 -30.52 2.59
N VAL A 158 -39.75 -30.77 2.11
CA VAL A 158 -40.58 -29.74 1.46
C VAL A 158 -42.03 -29.71 1.90
N ALA A 159 -42.58 -30.83 2.36
CA ALA A 159 -43.98 -30.96 2.70
C ALA A 159 -44.17 -32.05 3.75
N GLY A 160 -45.20 -31.94 4.57
CA GLY A 160 -45.53 -32.94 5.57
C GLY A 160 -46.90 -32.71 6.16
N PHE A 161 -47.39 -33.69 6.90
CA PHE A 161 -48.63 -33.57 7.66
C PHE A 161 -48.29 -33.38 9.13
N TYR A 162 -48.87 -32.38 9.78
CA TYR A 162 -48.69 -32.20 11.22
C TYR A 162 -49.41 -33.31 12.01
N THR A 163 -50.59 -33.72 11.52
CA THR A 163 -51.50 -34.67 12.19
C THR A 163 -51.20 -36.14 11.90
N LYS A 164 -50.33 -36.42 10.92
CA LYS A 164 -49.87 -37.78 10.57
C LYS A 164 -48.36 -37.74 10.67
N SER A 165 -47.71 -38.74 11.28
CA SER A 165 -46.24 -38.82 11.30
C SER A 165 -45.68 -39.15 9.91
N GLN A 166 -45.81 -38.21 8.97
CA GLN A 166 -45.50 -38.36 7.56
C GLN A 166 -44.93 -37.06 7.00
N GLY A 167 -43.72 -37.14 6.46
CA GLY A 167 -43.01 -36.05 5.79
C GLY A 167 -42.55 -36.46 4.39
N TYR A 168 -42.25 -35.47 3.57
CA TYR A 168 -41.80 -35.65 2.19
C TYR A 168 -40.55 -34.80 1.97
N SER A 169 -39.51 -35.46 1.47
CA SER A 169 -38.25 -34.81 1.10
C SER A 169 -37.99 -34.99 -0.39
N VAL A 170 -37.81 -33.90 -1.12
CA VAL A 170 -37.53 -33.92 -2.55
C VAL A 170 -36.25 -34.69 -2.83
N LEU A 171 -36.28 -35.61 -3.81
CA LEU A 171 -35.04 -36.24 -4.28
C LEU A 171 -34.18 -35.17 -4.97
N ILE A 172 -32.93 -35.08 -4.54
CA ILE A 172 -31.93 -34.23 -5.18
C ILE A 172 -30.68 -35.09 -5.40
N THR A 173 -30.28 -35.27 -6.65
CA THR A 173 -29.09 -36.05 -7.00
C THR A 173 -27.86 -35.17 -7.14
N GLN A 174 -26.68 -35.79 -7.07
CA GLN A 174 -25.41 -35.11 -7.32
C GLN A 174 -25.40 -34.47 -8.72
N GLU A 175 -25.88 -35.20 -9.73
CA GLU A 175 -25.92 -34.77 -11.13
C GLU A 175 -26.85 -33.57 -11.33
N GLN A 176 -28.04 -33.60 -10.73
CA GLN A 176 -28.99 -32.46 -10.75
C GLN A 176 -28.40 -31.21 -10.08
N LEU A 177 -27.74 -31.36 -8.94
CA LEU A 177 -27.11 -30.21 -8.29
C LEU A 177 -25.95 -29.67 -9.10
N GLN A 178 -25.15 -30.54 -9.73
CA GLN A 178 -24.04 -30.12 -10.56
C GLN A 178 -24.53 -29.35 -11.79
N GLU A 179 -25.58 -29.82 -12.46
CA GLU A 179 -26.20 -29.12 -13.60
C GLU A 179 -26.70 -27.72 -13.19
N ALA A 180 -27.38 -27.59 -12.06
CA ALA A 180 -27.81 -26.27 -11.55
C ALA A 180 -26.62 -25.38 -11.16
N TRP A 181 -25.57 -25.97 -10.58
CA TRP A 181 -24.36 -25.27 -10.15
C TRP A 181 -23.54 -24.72 -11.32
N ASP A 182 -23.46 -25.47 -12.42
CA ASP A 182 -22.68 -25.10 -13.61
C ASP A 182 -23.28 -23.91 -14.36
N LEU A 183 -24.55 -23.57 -14.12
CA LEU A 183 -25.19 -22.35 -14.62
C LEU A 183 -24.76 -21.08 -13.85
N MET A 184 -24.16 -21.25 -12.67
CA MET A 184 -23.81 -20.14 -11.77
C MET A 184 -22.48 -19.50 -12.16
N ARG A 185 -22.28 -18.25 -11.75
CA ARG A 185 -20.96 -17.63 -11.78
C ARG A 185 -19.96 -18.42 -10.91
N PRO A 186 -18.66 -18.48 -11.26
CA PRO A 186 -17.67 -19.19 -10.47
C PRO A 186 -17.65 -18.76 -9.00
N GLN A 187 -17.60 -19.72 -8.10
CA GLN A 187 -17.76 -19.51 -6.66
C GLN A 187 -16.46 -19.83 -5.90
N VAL A 188 -15.94 -18.87 -5.14
CA VAL A 188 -14.83 -19.14 -4.19
C VAL A 188 -15.33 -20.08 -3.10
N GLN A 189 -14.58 -21.14 -2.84
CA GLN A 189 -14.94 -22.21 -1.92
C GLN A 189 -14.10 -22.19 -0.66
N GLY A 190 -14.80 -22.43 0.45
CA GLY A 190 -14.19 -22.73 1.74
C GLY A 190 -13.75 -21.50 2.51
N MET A 191 -13.75 -21.66 3.83
CA MET A 191 -13.11 -20.78 4.79
C MET A 191 -12.59 -21.70 5.89
N LEU A 192 -11.43 -22.30 5.64
CA LEU A 192 -10.92 -23.40 6.44
C LEU A 192 -10.43 -22.88 7.79
N ILE A 193 -10.90 -23.53 8.85
CA ILE A 193 -10.42 -23.30 10.20
C ILE A 193 -9.04 -23.99 10.33
N PRO A 194 -8.03 -23.32 10.91
CA PRO A 194 -6.75 -23.95 11.19
C PRO A 194 -6.95 -25.19 12.08
N PRO A 195 -6.33 -26.34 11.75
CA PRO A 195 -6.50 -27.58 12.50
C PRO A 195 -6.02 -27.47 13.96
N GLU A 196 -5.18 -26.49 14.26
CA GLU A 196 -4.66 -26.23 15.60
C GLU A 196 -5.69 -25.57 16.54
N LEU A 197 -6.84 -25.11 16.02
CA LEU A 197 -7.87 -24.45 16.83
C LEU A 197 -8.65 -25.45 17.69
N SER A 198 -8.88 -25.11 18.96
CA SER A 198 -9.81 -25.83 19.81
C SER A 198 -11.24 -25.28 19.62
N ILE A 199 -12.07 -26.04 18.90
CA ILE A 199 -13.48 -25.67 18.61
C ILE A 199 -14.46 -26.10 19.71
N ASP A 200 -14.12 -27.14 20.49
CA ASP A 200 -15.00 -27.69 21.53
C ASP A 200 -14.87 -26.95 22.86
N GLU A 201 -13.89 -26.06 22.97
CA GLU A 201 -13.69 -25.26 24.16
C GLU A 201 -14.78 -24.18 24.29
N PRO A 202 -15.37 -23.97 25.48
CA PRO A 202 -16.41 -22.97 25.65
C PRO A 202 -15.87 -21.57 25.34
N LEU A 203 -16.69 -20.75 24.69
CA LEU A 203 -16.32 -19.37 24.31
C LEU A 203 -15.93 -18.48 25.51
N SER A 204 -16.30 -18.88 26.73
CA SER A 204 -15.84 -18.22 27.97
C SER A 204 -14.31 -18.29 28.19
N LYS A 205 -13.60 -19.20 27.51
CA LYS A 205 -12.13 -19.29 27.50
C LYS A 205 -11.47 -18.31 26.51
N CYS A 206 -12.23 -17.68 25.62
CA CYS A 206 -11.74 -16.57 24.80
C CYS A 206 -11.41 -15.38 25.71
N LYS A 207 -10.19 -14.84 25.60
CA LYS A 207 -9.79 -13.67 26.41
C LYS A 207 -10.56 -12.41 26.03
N ILE A 208 -10.98 -12.32 24.78
CA ILE A 208 -11.72 -11.18 24.25
C ILE A 208 -12.68 -11.67 23.18
N LEU A 209 -13.94 -11.25 23.25
CA LEU A 209 -14.93 -11.52 22.22
C LEU A 209 -15.22 -10.19 21.52
N PRO A 210 -15.05 -10.10 20.19
CA PRO A 210 -15.42 -8.90 19.44
C PRO A 210 -16.95 -8.74 19.41
N GLU A 211 -17.42 -7.49 19.42
CA GLU A 211 -18.85 -7.14 19.42
C GLU A 211 -19.26 -6.62 18.03
N GLY A 212 -20.34 -7.19 17.46
CA GLY A 212 -20.85 -6.86 16.13
C GLY A 212 -20.98 -8.10 15.23
N ASP A 213 -21.07 -7.91 13.91
CA ASP A 213 -21.17 -9.01 12.93
C ASP A 213 -19.82 -9.73 12.75
N TYR A 214 -19.58 -10.72 13.60
CA TYR A 214 -18.40 -11.58 13.58
C TYR A 214 -18.80 -13.06 13.65
N SER A 215 -18.12 -13.91 12.89
CA SER A 215 -18.15 -15.36 13.13
C SER A 215 -17.07 -15.73 14.14
N ILE A 216 -17.44 -16.22 15.32
CA ILE A 216 -16.48 -16.66 16.35
C ILE A 216 -16.25 -18.17 16.23
N TYR A 217 -15.00 -18.60 16.13
CA TYR A 217 -14.66 -20.00 15.82
C TYR A 217 -14.17 -20.81 17.02
N GLY A 218 -13.48 -20.19 17.96
CA GLY A 218 -12.97 -20.88 19.15
C GLY A 218 -11.67 -20.33 19.69
N VAL A 219 -10.98 -21.17 20.45
CA VAL A 219 -9.81 -20.79 21.24
C VAL A 219 -8.53 -21.36 20.64
N MET A 220 -7.57 -20.50 20.35
CA MET A 220 -6.24 -20.87 19.88
C MET A 220 -5.37 -21.30 21.07
N PRO A 221 -4.60 -22.41 20.97
CA PRO A 221 -3.67 -22.81 22.01
C PRO A 221 -2.65 -21.73 22.36
N ALA A 222 -2.24 -21.67 23.63
CA ALA A 222 -1.35 -20.61 24.14
C ALA A 222 -0.01 -20.49 23.39
N LYS A 223 0.55 -21.61 22.91
CA LYS A 223 1.81 -21.62 22.14
C LYS A 223 1.69 -20.90 20.78
N LEU A 224 0.50 -20.95 20.18
CA LEU A 224 0.17 -20.38 18.86
C LEU A 224 -0.56 -19.03 18.95
N SER A 225 -0.82 -18.56 20.16
CA SER A 225 -1.43 -17.26 20.44
C SER A 225 -0.37 -16.16 20.39
N PRO A 226 -0.54 -15.11 19.57
CA PRO A 226 0.39 -14.00 19.53
C PRO A 226 0.25 -13.09 20.75
N ALA A 227 1.38 -12.57 21.26
CA ALA A 227 1.36 -11.54 22.30
C ALA A 227 0.91 -10.18 21.74
N GLN A 228 0.20 -9.37 22.52
CA GLN A 228 -0.11 -7.99 22.16
C GLN A 228 1.01 -7.04 22.60
N PRO A 229 1.40 -6.03 21.80
CA PRO A 229 2.35 -5.00 22.23
C PRO A 229 1.86 -4.32 23.51
N GLN A 230 2.73 -4.23 24.53
CA GLN A 230 2.38 -3.65 25.84
C GLN A 230 3.00 -2.27 26.06
N LYS A 231 4.02 -1.90 25.28
CA LYS A 231 4.81 -0.67 25.45
C LYS A 231 4.93 0.05 24.12
N THR A 232 4.84 1.37 24.18
CA THR A 232 5.11 2.24 23.02
C THR A 232 6.61 2.33 22.78
N THR A 233 6.98 2.46 21.52
CA THR A 233 8.34 2.80 21.06
C THR A 233 8.57 4.31 21.04
N LEU A 234 7.54 5.11 21.31
CA LEU A 234 7.60 6.57 21.36
C LEU A 234 7.92 7.04 22.78
N VAL A 235 8.94 7.89 22.91
CA VAL A 235 9.41 8.45 24.18
C VAL A 235 9.39 9.97 24.11
N GLU A 236 9.32 10.61 25.28
CA GLU A 236 9.43 12.07 25.39
C GLU A 236 10.82 12.53 24.91
N THR A 237 10.87 13.69 24.26
CA THR A 237 12.13 14.33 23.91
C THR A 237 12.88 14.76 25.18
N PRO A 238 14.23 14.84 25.15
CA PRO A 238 15.02 15.29 26.29
C PRO A 238 14.64 16.67 26.84
N PHE A 239 14.04 17.51 26.00
CA PHE A 239 13.60 18.87 26.33
C PHE A 239 12.06 19.00 26.43
N TYR A 240 11.32 17.90 26.55
CA TYR A 240 9.86 17.91 26.63
C TYR A 240 9.31 18.92 27.65
N PRO A 241 9.81 18.98 28.91
CA PRO A 241 9.28 19.93 29.90
C PRO A 241 9.38 21.38 29.44
N LEU A 242 10.47 21.72 28.74
CA LEU A 242 10.70 23.06 28.22
C LEU A 242 9.84 23.35 26.97
N ALA A 243 9.65 22.35 26.11
CA ALA A 243 8.76 22.46 24.96
C ALA A 243 7.30 22.70 25.39
N ALA A 244 6.87 22.04 26.48
CA ALA A 244 5.51 22.11 27.02
C ALA A 244 5.16 23.45 27.69
N VAL A 245 6.13 24.31 27.99
CA VAL A 245 5.89 25.66 28.54
C VAL A 245 5.06 26.52 27.58
N LYS A 246 5.23 26.32 26.26
CA LYS A 246 4.46 27.06 25.23
C LYS A 246 3.09 26.45 24.92
N GLY A 247 2.72 25.36 25.59
CA GLY A 247 1.46 24.66 25.38
C GLY A 247 1.62 23.14 25.49
N PRO A 248 0.55 22.41 25.82
CA PRO A 248 0.60 20.96 25.92
C PRO A 248 0.85 20.30 24.55
N ALA A 249 1.33 19.05 24.57
CA ALA A 249 1.49 18.27 23.36
C ALA A 249 0.13 18.06 22.66
N PRO A 250 -0.01 18.39 21.37
CA PRO A 250 -1.29 18.23 20.66
C PRO A 250 -1.65 16.76 20.43
N LYS A 251 -0.64 15.88 20.45
CA LYS A 251 -0.79 14.43 20.30
C LYS A 251 0.14 13.73 21.27
N ILE A 252 -0.33 12.62 21.81
CA ILE A 252 0.41 11.76 22.74
C ILE A 252 0.39 10.31 22.24
N PRO A 253 1.30 9.44 22.71
CA PRO A 253 1.31 8.03 22.34
C PRO A 253 -0.04 7.36 22.65
N ALA A 254 -0.51 6.54 21.71
CA ALA A 254 -1.74 5.78 21.87
C ALA A 254 -1.65 4.79 23.04
N ARG A 255 -2.78 4.53 23.72
CA ARG A 255 -2.85 3.51 24.77
C ARG A 255 -2.85 2.12 24.13
N LEU A 256 -1.91 1.28 24.53
CA LEU A 256 -1.78 -0.10 24.07
C LEU A 256 -2.33 -1.13 25.08
N THR A 257 -2.56 -0.69 26.32
CA THR A 257 -3.07 -1.53 27.42
C THR A 257 -4.31 -0.89 28.06
N PRO A 258 -5.14 -1.68 28.78
CA PRO A 258 -6.28 -1.15 29.50
C PRO A 258 -5.87 -0.11 30.55
N PHE A 259 -6.71 0.91 30.74
CA PHE A 259 -6.48 2.00 31.70
C PHE A 259 -7.81 2.44 32.34
N VAL A 260 -7.73 3.25 33.40
CA VAL A 260 -8.89 3.90 34.01
C VAL A 260 -8.97 5.33 33.48
N ASN A 261 -10.12 5.70 32.90
CA ASN A 261 -10.32 7.07 32.37
C ASN A 261 -10.63 8.07 33.51
N GLU A 262 -10.82 9.34 33.17
CA GLU A 262 -11.10 10.41 34.13
C GLU A 262 -12.45 10.21 34.87
N GLU A 263 -13.36 9.43 34.30
CA GLU A 263 -14.68 9.09 34.87
C GLU A 263 -14.62 7.87 35.80
N GLY A 264 -13.45 7.26 35.98
CA GLY A 264 -13.27 6.05 36.81
C GLY A 264 -13.60 4.74 36.09
N GLU A 265 -13.90 4.77 34.78
CA GLU A 265 -14.23 3.60 33.98
C GLU A 265 -12.98 2.89 33.47
N ARG A 266 -12.99 1.55 33.52
CA ARG A 266 -11.92 0.72 32.94
C ARG A 266 -12.11 0.60 31.43
N VAL A 267 -11.29 1.31 30.67
CA VAL A 267 -11.31 1.30 29.20
C VAL A 267 -10.26 0.32 28.66
N SER A 268 -10.68 -0.57 27.76
CA SER A 268 -9.78 -1.41 26.96
C SER A 268 -9.69 -0.87 25.53
N PRO A 269 -8.55 -0.28 25.11
CA PRO A 269 -8.35 0.16 23.73
C PRO A 269 -8.54 -0.96 22.71
N LEU A 270 -8.11 -2.18 23.06
CA LEU A 270 -8.26 -3.35 22.18
C LEU A 270 -9.73 -3.70 21.95
N ARG A 271 -10.56 -3.76 22.99
CA ARG A 271 -12.02 -3.99 22.84
C ARG A 271 -12.67 -2.93 21.97
N LYS A 272 -12.37 -1.65 22.21
CA LYS A 272 -12.90 -0.55 21.39
C LYS A 272 -12.42 -0.62 19.95
N ALA A 273 -11.16 -1.00 19.71
CA ALA A 273 -10.61 -1.10 18.36
C ALA A 273 -11.22 -2.27 17.57
N LEU A 274 -11.59 -3.36 18.26
CA LEU A 274 -12.28 -4.52 17.67
C LEU A 274 -13.72 -4.24 17.26
N THR A 275 -14.35 -3.11 17.59
CA THR A 275 -15.67 -2.79 17.02
C THR A 275 -15.58 -2.29 15.57
N LYS A 276 -14.36 -2.03 15.07
CA LYS A 276 -14.08 -1.47 13.73
C LYS A 276 -14.82 -2.20 12.60
N TYR A 277 -14.78 -3.54 12.59
CA TYR A 277 -15.34 -4.36 11.51
C TYR A 277 -16.75 -4.91 11.84
N GLY A 278 -17.31 -4.57 13.00
CA GLY A 278 -18.56 -5.16 13.49
C GLY A 278 -19.82 -4.46 12.98
N LYS A 279 -19.70 -3.27 12.36
CA LYS A 279 -20.83 -2.44 11.91
C LYS A 279 -21.26 -2.82 10.49
N VAL A 280 -22.41 -3.47 10.34
CA VAL A 280 -22.93 -3.91 9.04
C VAL A 280 -23.39 -2.74 8.16
N THR A 281 -22.92 -2.72 6.91
CA THR A 281 -23.38 -1.80 5.85
C THR A 281 -24.60 -2.35 5.11
N LYS A 282 -25.43 -1.49 4.50
CA LYS A 282 -26.55 -1.91 3.64
C LYS A 282 -26.15 -1.83 2.17
N SER A 283 -26.59 -2.75 1.31
CA SER A 283 -26.18 -2.74 -0.10
C SER A 283 -26.81 -1.59 -0.90
N PHE A 284 -26.08 -1.04 -1.86
CA PHE A 284 -26.67 -0.22 -2.93
C PHE A 284 -27.48 -1.10 -3.89
N PRO A 285 -28.47 -0.53 -4.61
CA PRO A 285 -29.23 -1.29 -5.59
C PRO A 285 -28.32 -1.98 -6.62
N ARG A 286 -28.43 -3.31 -6.72
CA ARG A 286 -27.59 -4.14 -7.62
C ARG A 286 -27.53 -3.63 -9.06
N LYS A 287 -28.67 -3.16 -9.59
CA LYS A 287 -28.74 -2.61 -10.96
C LYS A 287 -27.84 -1.38 -11.14
N GLN A 288 -27.75 -0.52 -10.13
CA GLN A 288 -26.85 0.64 -10.17
C GLN A 288 -25.39 0.21 -10.08
N ILE A 289 -25.06 -0.72 -9.16
CA ILE A 289 -23.71 -1.28 -9.04
C ILE A 289 -23.23 -1.85 -10.39
N GLN A 290 -24.07 -2.65 -11.06
CA GLN A 290 -23.74 -3.25 -12.34
C GLN A 290 -23.57 -2.20 -13.46
N LYS A 291 -24.44 -1.18 -13.51
CA LYS A 291 -24.31 -0.05 -14.44
C LYS A 291 -22.98 0.68 -14.27
N VAL A 292 -22.58 0.95 -13.03
CA VAL A 292 -21.30 1.61 -12.72
C VAL A 292 -20.11 0.73 -13.07
N LYS A 293 -20.16 -0.56 -12.72
CA LYS A 293 -19.13 -1.54 -13.07
C LYS A 293 -18.88 -1.60 -14.58
N GLU A 294 -19.94 -1.68 -15.39
CA GLU A 294 -19.81 -1.77 -16.85
C GLU A 294 -19.11 -0.54 -17.44
N TYR A 295 -19.47 0.66 -16.97
CA TYR A 295 -18.77 1.89 -17.39
C TYR A 295 -17.30 1.89 -16.95
N LEU A 296 -17.04 1.56 -15.67
CA LEU A 296 -15.69 1.61 -15.11
C LEU A 296 -14.74 0.58 -15.71
N LYS A 297 -15.26 -0.55 -16.21
CA LYS A 297 -14.47 -1.55 -16.95
C LYS A 297 -13.73 -0.93 -18.13
N HIS A 298 -14.44 -0.15 -18.95
CA HIS A 298 -13.85 0.56 -20.09
C HIS A 298 -12.95 1.70 -19.63
N TYR A 299 -13.44 2.51 -18.68
CA TYR A 299 -12.67 3.63 -18.12
C TYR A 299 -11.32 3.17 -17.55
N PHE A 300 -11.24 2.06 -16.81
CA PHE A 300 -9.99 1.57 -16.23
C PHE A 300 -9.02 1.08 -17.30
N LYS A 301 -9.50 0.36 -18.33
CA LYS A 301 -8.67 -0.09 -19.45
C LYS A 301 -8.05 1.10 -20.22
N GLU A 302 -8.79 2.19 -20.38
CA GLU A 302 -8.32 3.39 -21.07
C GLU A 302 -7.38 4.24 -20.19
N GLN A 303 -7.79 4.48 -18.95
CA GLN A 303 -7.08 5.40 -18.06
C GLN A 303 -5.84 4.77 -17.42
N ILE A 304 -5.76 3.46 -17.21
CA ILE A 304 -4.63 2.82 -16.53
C ILE A 304 -3.78 2.07 -17.56
N GLN A 305 -2.64 2.66 -17.94
CA GLN A 305 -1.72 2.03 -18.89
C GLN A 305 -0.72 1.16 -18.13
N PRO A 306 -0.47 -0.08 -18.60
CA PRO A 306 0.36 -1.02 -17.88
C PRO A 306 1.83 -0.62 -17.87
N VAL A 307 2.46 -0.75 -16.70
CA VAL A 307 3.90 -0.54 -16.54
C VAL A 307 4.68 -1.76 -17.03
N MET A 308 4.18 -2.97 -16.76
CA MET A 308 4.81 -4.24 -17.12
C MET A 308 3.99 -5.07 -18.12
N GLY A 309 3.12 -4.43 -18.89
CA GLY A 309 2.33 -5.09 -19.94
C GLY A 309 1.20 -6.00 -19.44
N ARG A 310 0.62 -5.73 -18.25
CA ARG A 310 -0.44 -6.52 -17.61
C ARG A 310 0.00 -7.93 -17.23
N LYS A 311 1.25 -8.08 -16.79
CA LYS A 311 1.80 -9.41 -16.46
C LYS A 311 1.58 -9.76 -14.98
N VAL A 312 1.32 -11.04 -14.71
CA VAL A 312 1.62 -11.63 -13.40
C VAL A 312 3.13 -11.63 -13.26
N VAL A 313 3.64 -10.98 -12.22
CA VAL A 313 5.10 -10.84 -12.03
C VAL A 313 5.68 -12.16 -11.52
N THR A 314 6.98 -12.35 -11.69
CA THR A 314 7.68 -13.50 -11.11
C THR A 314 7.68 -13.40 -9.59
N GLU A 315 7.90 -14.52 -8.91
CA GLU A 315 8.03 -14.53 -7.45
C GLU A 315 9.19 -13.64 -6.97
N GLN A 316 10.32 -13.66 -7.68
CA GLN A 316 11.46 -12.82 -7.35
C GLN A 316 11.12 -11.34 -7.48
N GLU A 317 10.44 -10.92 -8.55
CA GLU A 317 9.94 -9.54 -8.69
C GLU A 317 8.92 -9.20 -7.58
N ALA A 318 8.06 -10.15 -7.18
CA ALA A 318 7.14 -9.95 -6.07
C ALA A 318 7.89 -9.72 -4.75
N ILE A 319 8.99 -10.43 -4.48
CA ILE A 319 9.76 -10.29 -3.23
C ILE A 319 10.69 -9.06 -3.27
N MET A 320 11.47 -8.92 -4.35
CA MET A 320 12.55 -7.93 -4.48
C MET A 320 12.12 -6.61 -5.08
N GLY A 321 10.94 -6.57 -5.69
CA GLY A 321 10.55 -5.46 -6.51
C GLY A 321 11.24 -5.50 -7.87
N VAL A 322 11.01 -4.46 -8.68
CA VAL A 322 11.60 -4.31 -10.01
C VAL A 322 12.53 -3.09 -10.00
N PRO A 323 13.84 -3.27 -10.23
CA PRO A 323 14.78 -2.15 -10.29
C PRO A 323 14.33 -1.08 -11.29
N GLY A 324 14.40 0.18 -10.88
CA GLY A 324 14.01 1.33 -11.71
C GLY A 324 12.52 1.70 -11.64
N ILE A 325 11.66 0.89 -11.03
CA ILE A 325 10.23 1.19 -10.86
C ILE A 325 9.94 1.49 -9.39
N LYS A 326 9.81 2.78 -9.05
CA LYS A 326 9.64 3.25 -7.66
C LYS A 326 8.40 2.68 -6.97
N SER A 327 7.33 2.39 -7.70
CA SER A 327 6.10 1.80 -7.15
C SER A 327 6.21 0.29 -6.90
N MET A 328 7.30 -0.35 -7.34
CA MET A 328 7.56 -1.79 -7.17
C MET A 328 8.80 -2.02 -6.29
N GLU A 329 8.77 -1.57 -5.05
CA GLU A 329 9.87 -1.79 -4.10
C GLU A 329 9.84 -3.20 -3.50
N ARG A 330 10.98 -3.63 -2.94
CA ARG A 330 11.12 -4.86 -2.14
C ARG A 330 10.10 -4.92 -1.01
N ILE A 331 9.68 -6.13 -0.64
CA ILE A 331 8.85 -6.33 0.56
C ILE A 331 9.58 -5.81 1.81
N ASN A 332 8.81 -5.23 2.74
CA ASN A 332 9.37 -4.76 4.01
C ASN A 332 9.79 -5.97 4.89
N MET A 333 11.11 -6.20 4.96
CA MET A 333 11.70 -7.30 5.72
C MET A 333 11.72 -7.07 7.23
N ASN A 334 11.55 -5.83 7.70
CA ASN A 334 11.56 -5.50 9.12
C ASN A 334 10.19 -5.73 9.79
N SER A 335 9.10 -5.71 9.03
CA SER A 335 7.77 -5.95 9.60
C SER A 335 7.52 -7.45 9.86
N SER A 336 6.56 -7.77 10.75
CA SER A 336 6.23 -9.17 11.09
C SER A 336 5.95 -10.03 9.85
N PRO A 337 6.35 -11.32 9.83
CA PRO A 337 5.97 -12.27 8.79
C PRO A 337 4.51 -12.76 8.90
N GLY A 338 3.78 -12.34 9.95
CA GLY A 338 2.42 -12.78 10.22
C GLY A 338 2.36 -14.20 10.80
N TRP A 339 1.14 -14.69 11.04
CA TRP A 339 0.91 -16.04 11.54
C TRP A 339 1.02 -17.08 10.40
N PRO A 340 1.56 -18.28 10.63
CA PRO A 340 2.09 -18.79 11.90
C PRO A 340 3.57 -18.46 12.12
N TYR A 341 4.26 -17.93 11.12
CA TYR A 341 5.71 -17.72 11.10
C TYR A 341 6.24 -17.02 12.36
N GLN A 342 5.56 -15.94 12.80
CA GLN A 342 5.99 -15.19 13.98
C GLN A 342 5.84 -15.95 15.32
N VAL A 343 4.92 -16.92 15.41
CA VAL A 343 4.70 -17.69 16.65
C VAL A 343 5.53 -18.96 16.68
N LEU A 344 5.89 -19.48 15.50
CA LEU A 344 6.80 -20.62 15.35
C LEU A 344 8.27 -20.22 15.57
N ASN A 345 8.67 -19.01 15.16
CA ASN A 345 10.05 -18.52 15.27
C ASN A 345 10.15 -17.20 16.04
N LYS A 346 9.89 -17.25 17.36
CA LYS A 346 9.85 -16.05 18.23
C LYS A 346 11.20 -15.34 18.41
N SER A 347 12.31 -16.02 18.14
CA SER A 347 13.66 -15.48 18.30
C SER A 347 14.14 -14.63 17.12
N GLN A 348 13.47 -14.71 15.96
CA GLN A 348 13.89 -14.02 14.74
C GLN A 348 12.96 -12.83 14.46
N PRO A 349 13.43 -11.58 14.60
CA PRO A 349 12.63 -10.41 14.26
C PRO A 349 12.47 -10.27 12.74
N GLY A 350 11.29 -9.79 12.32
CA GLY A 350 11.01 -9.52 10.91
C GLY A 350 10.94 -10.80 10.06
N LYS A 351 11.23 -10.66 8.76
CA LYS A 351 11.08 -11.73 7.77
C LYS A 351 12.40 -12.28 7.25
N HIS A 352 13.53 -11.70 7.63
CA HIS A 352 14.84 -12.00 7.03
C HIS A 352 15.17 -13.50 7.03
N TYR A 353 14.90 -14.22 8.12
CA TYR A 353 15.18 -15.65 8.25
C TYR A 353 14.41 -16.55 7.25
N LEU A 354 13.37 -16.03 6.59
CA LEU A 354 12.58 -16.75 5.60
C LEU A 354 13.20 -16.69 4.19
N PHE A 355 14.14 -15.78 3.97
CA PHE A 355 14.72 -15.48 2.67
C PHE A 355 16.25 -15.57 2.70
N GLY A 356 16.86 -16.00 1.59
CA GLY A 356 18.31 -16.03 1.41
C GLY A 356 18.90 -14.65 1.07
N ASP A 357 20.20 -14.60 0.80
CA ASP A 357 20.89 -13.36 0.40
C ASP A 357 20.42 -12.82 -0.96
N ASP A 358 20.08 -13.73 -1.88
CA ASP A 358 19.41 -13.45 -3.16
C ASP A 358 17.92 -13.13 -3.00
N CYS A 359 17.41 -13.24 -1.77
CA CYS A 359 16.03 -13.12 -1.35
C CYS A 359 15.08 -14.17 -1.96
N GLY A 360 15.61 -15.31 -2.41
CA GLY A 360 14.83 -16.50 -2.63
C GLY A 360 14.27 -17.05 -1.31
N ILE A 361 13.13 -17.74 -1.36
CA ILE A 361 12.56 -18.38 -0.16
C ILE A 361 13.44 -19.56 0.25
N VAL A 362 14.09 -19.46 1.41
CA VAL A 362 14.90 -20.55 1.99
C VAL A 362 14.12 -21.37 3.02
N SER A 363 13.02 -20.82 3.54
CA SER A 363 12.14 -21.53 4.49
C SER A 363 11.30 -22.59 3.77
N PRO A 364 11.45 -23.89 4.08
CA PRO A 364 10.64 -24.95 3.47
C PRO A 364 9.15 -24.81 3.80
N GLU A 365 8.85 -24.33 5.01
CA GLU A 365 7.47 -24.08 5.45
C GLU A 365 6.82 -22.98 4.61
N LEU A 366 7.51 -21.84 4.41
CA LEU A 366 7.00 -20.76 3.57
C LEU A 366 6.78 -21.25 2.14
N ARG A 367 7.73 -21.99 1.57
CA ARG A 367 7.63 -22.58 0.23
C ARG A 367 6.38 -23.45 0.09
N GLN A 368 6.21 -24.44 0.96
CA GLN A 368 5.08 -25.36 0.93
C GLN A 368 3.73 -24.63 1.04
N ARG A 369 3.63 -23.66 1.95
CA ARG A 369 2.38 -22.90 2.15
C ARG A 369 2.07 -21.98 0.96
N LEU A 370 3.09 -21.36 0.38
CA LEU A 370 2.94 -20.51 -0.81
C LEU A 370 2.44 -21.32 -2.00
N ASP A 371 3.11 -22.43 -2.32
CA ASP A 371 2.76 -23.28 -3.48
C ASP A 371 1.37 -23.91 -3.30
N HIS A 372 1.04 -24.38 -2.08
CA HIS A 372 -0.28 -24.91 -1.78
C HIS A 372 -1.38 -23.86 -1.91
N ARG A 373 -1.15 -22.65 -1.38
CA ARG A 373 -2.10 -21.53 -1.48
C ARG A 373 -2.35 -21.16 -2.93
N GLU A 374 -1.29 -21.03 -3.73
CA GLU A 374 -1.41 -20.66 -5.14
C GLU A 374 -2.20 -21.73 -5.92
N THR A 375 -1.85 -23.00 -5.75
CA THR A 375 -2.53 -24.13 -6.41
C THR A 375 -4.02 -24.19 -6.07
N GLU A 376 -4.38 -24.02 -4.80
CA GLU A 376 -5.79 -24.02 -4.38
C GLU A 376 -6.53 -22.79 -4.90
N ALA A 377 -5.88 -21.62 -4.91
CA ALA A 377 -6.48 -20.39 -5.40
C ALA A 377 -6.75 -20.40 -6.92
N MET A 378 -5.91 -21.07 -7.72
CA MET A 378 -6.18 -21.31 -9.15
C MET A 378 -7.49 -22.08 -9.37
N ASN A 379 -7.89 -22.88 -8.38
CA ASN A 379 -9.11 -23.69 -8.40
C ASN A 379 -10.26 -23.06 -7.60
N LEU A 380 -10.20 -21.76 -7.28
CA LEU A 380 -11.18 -21.05 -6.45
C LEU A 380 -11.34 -21.65 -5.04
N ARG A 381 -10.31 -22.27 -4.49
CA ARG A 381 -10.35 -22.85 -3.13
C ARG A 381 -9.46 -22.05 -2.19
N ARG A 382 -9.99 -21.74 -1.01
CA ARG A 382 -9.23 -21.09 0.07
C ARG A 382 -8.49 -22.10 0.91
N VAL A 383 -7.31 -21.70 1.36
CA VAL A 383 -6.54 -22.38 2.42
C VAL A 383 -6.85 -21.76 3.79
N ALA A 384 -6.47 -22.45 4.87
CA ALA A 384 -6.52 -21.84 6.20
C ALA A 384 -5.49 -20.71 6.29
N SER A 385 -5.97 -19.49 6.53
CA SER A 385 -5.14 -18.28 6.56
C SER A 385 -5.57 -17.40 7.72
N VAL A 386 -4.69 -17.25 8.71
CA VAL A 386 -4.98 -16.52 9.95
C VAL A 386 -4.20 -15.21 9.93
N TRP A 387 -4.94 -14.11 10.03
CA TRP A 387 -4.37 -12.78 10.12
C TRP A 387 -4.33 -12.34 11.59
N ARG A 388 -3.36 -11.51 11.97
CA ARG A 388 -3.19 -11.11 13.37
C ARG A 388 -3.63 -9.68 13.59
N ASP A 389 -4.46 -9.44 14.58
CA ASP A 389 -4.79 -8.07 14.99
C ASP A 389 -3.83 -7.54 16.04
N CYS A 390 -3.46 -6.26 15.88
CA CYS A 390 -2.61 -5.51 16.77
C CYS A 390 -3.12 -4.07 16.90
N LEU A 391 -2.90 -3.47 18.07
CA LEU A 391 -3.03 -2.03 18.25
C LEU A 391 -1.84 -1.30 17.63
N LYS A 392 -2.11 -0.23 16.89
CA LYS A 392 -1.09 0.60 16.24
C LYS A 392 -0.40 1.51 17.27
N ASP A 393 0.91 1.41 17.34
CA ASP A 393 1.76 2.29 18.15
C ASP A 393 2.06 3.57 17.37
N GLU A 394 1.39 4.67 17.74
CA GLU A 394 1.50 5.96 17.06
C GLU A 394 1.06 7.11 17.96
N LEU A 395 1.39 8.35 17.56
CA LEU A 395 0.83 9.55 18.17
C LEU A 395 -0.62 9.76 17.71
N ARG A 396 -1.48 10.07 18.68
CA ARG A 396 -2.92 10.33 18.47
C ARG A 396 -3.35 11.61 19.20
N PRO A 397 -4.37 12.33 18.70
CA PRO A 397 -4.94 13.45 19.43
C PRO A 397 -5.30 13.06 20.87
N VAL A 398 -5.03 13.95 21.82
CA VAL A 398 -5.15 13.69 23.26
C VAL A 398 -6.53 13.14 23.62
N GLU A 399 -7.59 13.71 23.03
CA GLU A 399 -8.98 13.34 23.23
C GLU A 399 -9.23 11.89 22.79
N LYS A 400 -8.64 11.48 21.66
CA LYS A 400 -8.76 10.10 21.15
C LYS A 400 -8.00 9.12 22.04
N VAL A 401 -6.87 9.52 22.61
CA VAL A 401 -6.10 8.67 23.54
C VAL A 401 -6.85 8.51 24.87
N LYS A 402 -7.37 9.60 25.43
CA LYS A 402 -8.21 9.59 26.65
C LYS A 402 -9.47 8.74 26.48
N ALA A 403 -10.07 8.76 25.29
CA ALA A 403 -11.21 7.91 24.96
C ALA A 403 -10.85 6.44 24.65
N GLY A 404 -9.56 6.08 24.58
CA GLY A 404 -9.09 4.74 24.20
C GLY A 404 -9.27 4.39 22.72
N LYS A 405 -9.41 5.38 21.83
CA LYS A 405 -9.60 5.23 20.37
C LYS A 405 -8.25 5.00 19.64
N THR A 406 -7.53 3.95 20.06
CA THR A 406 -6.33 3.43 19.39
C THR A 406 -6.73 2.64 18.14
N ARG A 407 -5.99 2.80 17.04
CA ARG A 407 -6.33 2.10 15.78
C ARG A 407 -5.95 0.63 15.85
N LEU A 408 -6.83 -0.23 15.34
CA LEU A 408 -6.53 -1.63 15.01
C LEU A 408 -5.85 -1.69 13.65
N PHE A 409 -4.83 -2.53 13.52
CA PHE A 409 -4.33 -2.98 12.23
C PHE A 409 -4.18 -4.50 12.22
N THR A 410 -4.41 -5.09 11.06
CA THR A 410 -4.45 -6.54 10.88
C THR A 410 -3.30 -6.97 9.97
N ILE A 411 -2.45 -7.87 10.44
CA ILE A 411 -1.22 -8.32 9.77
C ILE A 411 -1.52 -9.60 8.98
N ALA A 412 -1.33 -9.56 7.66
CA ALA A 412 -1.43 -10.72 6.79
C ALA A 412 -0.24 -11.68 6.95
N PRO A 413 -0.43 -12.99 6.72
CA PRO A 413 0.65 -13.92 6.49
C PRO A 413 1.54 -13.50 5.29
N VAL A 414 2.85 -13.77 5.37
CA VAL A 414 3.79 -13.38 4.29
C VAL A 414 3.56 -14.16 2.99
N ASP A 415 3.10 -15.40 3.04
CA ASP A 415 2.69 -16.19 1.85
C ASP A 415 1.53 -15.52 1.10
N PHE A 416 0.54 -15.01 1.83
CA PHE A 416 -0.53 -14.21 1.24
C PHE A 416 0.02 -12.92 0.61
N THR A 417 0.91 -12.22 1.32
CA THR A 417 1.53 -10.97 0.85
C THR A 417 2.30 -11.17 -0.46
N ILE A 418 3.05 -12.27 -0.57
CA ILE A 418 3.81 -12.61 -1.79
C ILE A 418 2.85 -12.86 -2.96
N LEU A 419 1.79 -13.66 -2.79
CA LEU A 419 0.84 -13.92 -3.89
C LEU A 419 0.08 -12.68 -4.30
N VAL A 420 -0.37 -11.84 -3.36
CA VAL A 420 -1.00 -10.56 -3.72
C VAL A 420 -0.04 -9.71 -4.54
N ARG A 421 1.24 -9.66 -4.21
CA ARG A 421 2.21 -8.94 -5.03
C ARG A 421 2.39 -9.61 -6.39
N LYS A 422 2.57 -10.93 -6.44
CA LYS A 422 2.71 -11.70 -7.68
C LYS A 422 1.59 -11.40 -8.69
N TYR A 423 0.35 -11.35 -8.21
CA TYR A 423 -0.84 -11.24 -9.05
C TYR A 423 -1.37 -9.81 -9.28
N PHE A 424 -0.93 -8.83 -8.50
CA PHE A 424 -1.48 -7.46 -8.57
C PHE A 424 -0.44 -6.35 -8.72
N LEU A 425 0.87 -6.65 -8.61
CA LEU A 425 1.90 -5.62 -8.52
C LEU A 425 1.92 -4.71 -9.76
N ASP A 426 1.75 -5.27 -10.97
CA ASP A 426 1.67 -4.45 -12.19
C ASP A 426 0.47 -3.51 -12.20
N PHE A 427 -0.72 -3.99 -11.83
CA PHE A 427 -1.89 -3.11 -11.68
C PHE A 427 -1.63 -1.99 -10.67
N THR A 428 -1.06 -2.31 -9.50
CA THR A 428 -0.78 -1.29 -8.47
C THR A 428 0.24 -0.25 -8.94
N ALA A 429 1.34 -0.66 -9.58
CA ALA A 429 2.31 0.26 -10.14
C ALA A 429 1.68 1.14 -11.22
N SER A 430 0.91 0.53 -12.12
CA SER A 430 0.19 1.23 -13.19
C SER A 430 -0.82 2.24 -12.67
N PHE A 431 -1.50 1.90 -11.57
CA PHE A 431 -2.40 2.81 -10.86
C PHE A 431 -1.64 4.00 -10.26
N TYR A 432 -0.44 3.76 -9.70
CA TYR A 432 0.38 4.79 -9.06
C TYR A 432 1.01 5.74 -10.09
N GLU A 433 1.42 5.26 -11.26
CA GLU A 433 1.98 6.09 -12.35
C GLU A 433 0.96 7.07 -12.98
N ARG A 434 -0.32 6.90 -12.63
CA ARG A 434 -1.42 7.76 -13.07
C ARG A 434 -1.85 8.80 -12.03
N HIS A 435 -1.12 8.97 -10.91
CA HIS A 435 -1.38 10.08 -9.97
C HIS A 435 -1.50 11.41 -10.72
N ASN A 436 -2.48 12.24 -10.34
CA ASN A 436 -2.84 13.50 -11.00
C ASN A 436 -3.32 13.43 -12.46
N LYS A 437 -3.45 12.24 -13.06
CA LYS A 437 -3.95 12.06 -14.44
C LYS A 437 -5.40 11.58 -14.50
N PHE A 438 -5.94 11.13 -13.38
CA PHE A 438 -7.32 10.64 -13.23
C PHE A 438 -7.75 10.76 -11.76
N PHE A 439 -8.84 10.11 -11.37
CA PHE A 439 -9.47 10.28 -10.05
C PHE A 439 -8.61 9.89 -8.84
N SER A 440 -7.47 9.21 -9.00
CA SER A 440 -6.62 8.81 -7.88
C SER A 440 -5.40 9.72 -7.72
N ALA A 441 -5.14 10.12 -6.47
CA ALA A 441 -3.92 10.78 -6.05
C ALA A 441 -2.89 9.81 -5.44
N VAL A 442 -3.13 8.51 -5.48
CA VAL A 442 -2.18 7.52 -4.92
C VAL A 442 -0.87 7.56 -5.71
N GLY A 443 0.21 7.92 -5.03
CA GLY A 443 1.53 8.15 -5.64
C GLY A 443 1.94 9.63 -5.73
N ILE A 444 1.03 10.56 -5.44
CA ILE A 444 1.32 12.02 -5.45
C ILE A 444 2.46 12.37 -4.50
N ASN A 445 3.31 13.32 -4.90
CA ASN A 445 4.29 13.96 -4.04
C ASN A 445 3.87 15.41 -3.72
N PRO A 446 3.17 15.67 -2.59
CA PRO A 446 2.68 17.00 -2.26
C PRO A 446 3.77 18.07 -2.22
N GLU A 447 4.99 17.71 -1.82
CA GLU A 447 6.13 18.62 -1.71
C GLU A 447 6.82 18.91 -3.07
N SER A 448 6.12 18.69 -4.17
CA SER A 448 6.57 18.93 -5.54
C SER A 448 5.52 19.68 -6.38
N LEU A 449 5.79 19.82 -7.69
CA LEU A 449 4.87 20.47 -8.63
C LEU A 449 3.51 19.75 -8.71
N ASP A 450 3.44 18.48 -8.34
CA ASP A 450 2.21 17.68 -8.27
C ASP A 450 1.08 18.37 -7.52
N TRP A 451 1.38 19.06 -6.40
CA TRP A 451 0.35 19.74 -5.60
C TRP A 451 -0.25 20.95 -6.33
N THR A 452 0.60 21.65 -7.09
CA THR A 452 0.16 22.75 -7.97
C THR A 452 -0.64 22.22 -9.15
N VAL A 453 -0.25 21.08 -9.73
CA VAL A 453 -1.01 20.40 -10.79
C VAL A 453 -2.38 19.97 -10.29
N LEU A 454 -2.46 19.35 -9.11
CA LEU A 454 -3.72 18.96 -8.47
C LEU A 454 -4.62 20.17 -8.25
N TYR A 455 -4.09 21.24 -7.64
CA TYR A 455 -4.87 22.46 -7.40
C TYR A 455 -5.42 23.03 -8.71
N ASN A 456 -4.59 23.17 -9.75
CA ASN A 456 -5.03 23.73 -11.03
C ASN A 456 -6.06 22.82 -11.73
N TYR A 457 -5.88 21.50 -11.65
CA TYR A 457 -6.84 20.52 -12.15
C TYR A 457 -8.20 20.65 -11.44
N LEU A 458 -8.25 20.98 -10.16
CA LEU A 458 -9.53 21.20 -9.48
C LEU A 458 -10.09 22.60 -9.79
N ALA A 459 -9.26 23.63 -9.69
CA ALA A 459 -9.65 25.04 -9.84
C ALA A 459 -10.15 25.42 -11.24
N GLU A 460 -9.62 24.79 -12.30
CA GLU A 460 -10.09 25.02 -13.68
C GLU A 460 -11.56 24.61 -13.85
N TYR A 461 -12.06 23.68 -13.03
CA TYR A 461 -13.38 23.10 -13.22
C TYR A 461 -14.51 23.90 -12.59
N GLY A 462 -14.23 24.57 -11.48
CA GLY A 462 -15.23 25.31 -10.73
C GLY A 462 -14.77 25.72 -9.34
N LYS A 463 -15.67 26.38 -8.62
CA LYS A 463 -15.44 26.85 -7.24
C LYS A 463 -16.21 26.06 -6.19
N ASN A 464 -17.16 25.22 -6.61
CA ASN A 464 -18.02 24.43 -5.73
C ASN A 464 -17.26 23.18 -5.27
N CYS A 465 -16.46 23.33 -4.22
CA CYS A 465 -15.60 22.26 -3.72
C CYS A 465 -16.24 21.52 -2.53
N VAL A 466 -16.13 20.21 -2.55
CA VAL A 466 -16.43 19.30 -1.44
C VAL A 466 -15.12 18.63 -1.03
N ALA A 467 -14.89 18.47 0.28
CA ALA A 467 -13.77 17.72 0.82
C ALA A 467 -14.28 16.97 2.03
N GLY A 468 -14.28 15.65 1.98
CA GLY A 468 -14.89 14.87 3.05
C GLY A 468 -14.01 13.76 3.59
N ASP A 469 -14.43 13.29 4.76
CA ASP A 469 -13.72 12.32 5.57
C ASP A 469 -14.73 11.29 6.08
N PHE A 470 -14.38 10.02 5.89
CA PHE A 470 -15.24 8.90 6.27
C PHE A 470 -14.95 8.45 7.70
N GLY A 471 -16.02 8.18 8.45
CA GLY A 471 -15.96 7.54 9.76
C GLY A 471 -15.66 6.04 9.62
N THR A 472 -14.52 5.59 10.14
CA THR A 472 -14.15 4.15 10.21
C THR A 472 -14.17 3.46 8.83
N PHE A 473 -13.78 4.16 7.77
CA PHE A 473 -13.88 3.72 6.37
C PHE A 473 -13.43 2.27 6.11
N ASP A 474 -12.21 1.91 6.55
CA ASP A 474 -11.67 0.56 6.42
C ASP A 474 -12.62 -0.51 6.99
N GLY A 475 -13.33 -0.22 8.08
CA GLY A 475 -14.23 -1.16 8.76
C GLY A 475 -15.60 -1.29 8.11
N THR A 476 -16.00 -0.26 7.34
CA THR A 476 -17.30 -0.15 6.67
C THR A 476 -17.16 -0.15 5.15
N LEU A 477 -16.07 -0.71 4.63
CA LEU A 477 -15.91 -0.91 3.19
C LEU A 477 -16.86 -2.03 2.74
N MET A 478 -17.80 -1.72 1.85
CA MET A 478 -18.81 -2.68 1.40
C MET A 478 -18.18 -3.86 0.65
N ALA A 479 -18.58 -5.07 1.02
CA ALA A 479 -18.09 -6.30 0.42
C ALA A 479 -18.37 -6.37 -1.08
N GLU A 480 -19.55 -5.93 -1.52
CA GLU A 480 -19.96 -5.89 -2.93
C GLU A 480 -19.12 -4.94 -3.76
N LEU A 481 -18.75 -3.78 -3.21
CA LEU A 481 -17.90 -2.82 -3.92
C LEU A 481 -16.44 -3.27 -3.95
N MET A 482 -15.99 -4.03 -2.94
CA MET A 482 -14.71 -4.74 -3.01
C MET A 482 -14.72 -5.86 -4.07
N GLU A 483 -15.84 -6.57 -4.24
CA GLU A 483 -16.02 -7.55 -5.34
C GLU A 483 -15.97 -6.86 -6.71
N VAL A 484 -16.62 -5.70 -6.86
CA VAL A 484 -16.51 -4.87 -8.07
C VAL A 484 -15.06 -4.46 -8.33
N ALA A 485 -14.31 -4.05 -7.30
CA ALA A 485 -12.91 -3.66 -7.47
C ALA A 485 -12.05 -4.80 -8.04
N VAL A 486 -12.20 -6.04 -7.56
CA VAL A 486 -11.45 -7.18 -8.13
C VAL A 486 -11.92 -7.56 -9.53
N ASP A 487 -13.20 -7.41 -9.83
CA ASP A 487 -13.70 -7.61 -11.20
C ASP A 487 -13.08 -6.59 -12.16
N LEU A 488 -13.01 -5.31 -11.79
CA LEU A 488 -12.36 -4.26 -12.59
C LEU A 488 -10.86 -4.54 -12.79
N ILE A 489 -10.17 -5.03 -11.76
CA ILE A 489 -8.76 -5.42 -11.86
C ILE A 489 -8.59 -6.63 -12.79
N ASN A 490 -9.44 -7.64 -12.67
CA ASN A 490 -9.43 -8.81 -13.55
C ASN A 490 -9.69 -8.42 -15.00
N ASP A 491 -10.67 -7.55 -15.24
CA ASP A 491 -10.94 -7.02 -16.57
C ASP A 491 -9.74 -6.25 -17.10
N TRP A 492 -9.03 -5.47 -16.26
CA TRP A 492 -7.82 -4.76 -16.68
C TRP A 492 -6.69 -5.71 -17.09
N TYR A 493 -6.46 -6.78 -16.32
CA TYR A 493 -5.46 -7.80 -16.63
C TYR A 493 -5.81 -8.56 -17.91
N ASP A 494 -7.08 -8.97 -18.05
CA ASP A 494 -7.62 -9.68 -19.23
C ASP A 494 -6.79 -10.94 -19.58
N ASP A 495 -6.38 -11.69 -18.56
CA ASP A 495 -5.49 -12.86 -18.65
C ASP A 495 -6.24 -14.17 -18.38
N THR A 496 -5.53 -15.24 -17.99
CA THR A 496 -6.11 -16.58 -17.93
C THR A 496 -7.15 -16.75 -16.80
N PRO A 497 -8.11 -17.68 -16.95
CA PRO A 497 -9.08 -18.00 -15.90
C PRO A 497 -8.43 -18.39 -14.57
N GLU A 498 -7.29 -19.06 -14.58
CA GLU A 498 -6.55 -19.47 -13.37
C GLU A 498 -6.03 -18.24 -12.62
N ASN A 499 -5.47 -17.26 -13.32
CA ASN A 499 -5.01 -16.02 -12.70
C ASN A 499 -6.18 -15.20 -12.14
N ARG A 500 -7.29 -15.15 -12.89
CA ARG A 500 -8.55 -14.58 -12.41
C ARG A 500 -9.01 -15.24 -11.11
N ASN A 501 -9.00 -16.57 -11.06
CA ASN A 501 -9.39 -17.35 -9.89
C ASN A 501 -8.50 -17.06 -8.68
N VAL A 502 -7.19 -16.93 -8.88
CA VAL A 502 -6.27 -16.54 -7.80
C VAL A 502 -6.62 -15.17 -7.24
N ARG A 503 -6.80 -14.17 -8.11
CA ARG A 503 -7.17 -12.81 -7.68
C ARG A 503 -8.52 -12.77 -6.95
N MET A 504 -9.53 -13.48 -7.45
CA MET A 504 -10.84 -13.61 -6.79
C MET A 504 -10.73 -14.27 -5.41
N THR A 505 -9.93 -15.34 -5.29
CA THR A 505 -9.73 -16.07 -4.03
C THR A 505 -9.02 -15.20 -2.99
N LEU A 506 -7.98 -14.46 -3.40
CA LEU A 506 -7.24 -13.56 -2.52
C LEU A 506 -8.12 -12.38 -2.04
N PHE A 507 -8.94 -11.78 -2.91
CA PHE A 507 -9.90 -10.75 -2.51
C PHE A 507 -10.97 -11.28 -1.56
N ASN A 508 -11.50 -12.48 -1.81
CA ASN A 508 -12.46 -13.10 -0.91
C ASN A 508 -11.86 -13.31 0.50
N GLU A 509 -10.57 -13.62 0.61
CA GLU A 509 -9.88 -13.67 1.90
C GLU A 509 -9.74 -12.30 2.58
N MET A 510 -9.57 -11.23 1.80
CA MET A 510 -9.56 -9.85 2.33
C MET A 510 -10.94 -9.41 2.84
N ILE A 511 -12.03 -9.87 2.21
CA ILE A 511 -13.40 -9.55 2.64
C ILE A 511 -13.81 -10.42 3.83
N HIS A 512 -13.55 -11.72 3.74
CA HIS A 512 -13.83 -12.71 4.79
C HIS A 512 -12.54 -13.11 5.49
N THR A 513 -12.00 -12.20 6.29
CA THR A 513 -10.70 -12.38 6.93
C THR A 513 -10.84 -13.12 8.24
N MET A 514 -10.15 -14.25 8.35
CA MET A 514 -10.02 -14.96 9.61
C MET A 514 -8.91 -14.32 10.44
N GLN A 515 -9.28 -13.78 11.59
CA GLN A 515 -8.46 -12.93 12.43
C GLN A 515 -8.23 -13.57 13.81
N LEU A 516 -7.01 -13.42 14.32
CA LEU A 516 -6.58 -13.89 15.63
C LEU A 516 -6.15 -12.70 16.48
N VAL A 517 -6.87 -12.52 17.59
CA VAL A 517 -6.56 -11.54 18.63
C VAL A 517 -6.40 -12.27 19.95
N GLU A 518 -5.22 -12.12 20.57
CA GLU A 518 -4.82 -12.91 21.74
C GLU A 518 -4.97 -14.42 21.50
N ASN A 519 -5.99 -15.07 22.09
CA ASN A 519 -6.30 -16.48 21.87
C ASN A 519 -7.63 -16.71 21.13
N THR A 520 -8.29 -15.66 20.66
CA THR A 520 -9.63 -15.76 20.06
C THR A 520 -9.53 -15.72 18.56
N LEU A 521 -9.98 -16.79 17.89
CA LEU A 521 -10.10 -16.84 16.45
C LEU A 521 -11.52 -16.50 16.02
N TYR A 522 -11.65 -15.52 15.15
CA TYR A 522 -12.92 -15.04 14.62
C TYR A 522 -12.77 -14.66 13.14
N ALA A 523 -13.85 -14.25 12.48
CA ALA A 523 -13.77 -13.70 11.14
C ALA A 523 -14.64 -12.46 10.96
N THR A 524 -14.11 -11.54 10.16
CA THR A 524 -14.82 -10.41 9.57
C THR A 524 -15.41 -10.81 8.23
N HIS A 525 -16.40 -10.05 7.76
CA HIS A 525 -17.11 -10.36 6.51
C HIS A 525 -17.39 -9.14 5.64
N GLN A 526 -16.83 -8.00 6.02
CA GLN A 526 -16.81 -6.74 5.29
C GLN A 526 -15.65 -5.89 5.83
N GLY A 527 -15.38 -4.78 5.15
CA GLY A 527 -14.24 -3.94 5.43
C GLY A 527 -12.96 -4.48 4.80
N ASN A 528 -11.97 -3.60 4.70
CA ASN A 528 -10.64 -3.89 4.17
C ASN A 528 -9.63 -3.93 5.34
N PRO A 529 -8.98 -5.09 5.59
CA PRO A 529 -7.92 -5.20 6.59
C PRO A 529 -6.74 -4.30 6.23
N SER A 530 -6.33 -3.41 7.14
CA SER A 530 -5.33 -2.37 6.83
C SER A 530 -3.90 -2.87 6.57
N GLY A 531 -3.61 -4.17 6.79
CA GLY A 531 -2.34 -4.80 6.41
C GLY A 531 -2.40 -5.55 5.08
N ASN A 532 -3.48 -5.38 4.32
CA ASN A 532 -3.58 -5.82 2.94
C ASN A 532 -2.62 -5.00 2.04
N PRO A 533 -1.77 -5.63 1.19
CA PRO A 533 -0.89 -4.90 0.27
C PRO A 533 -1.63 -3.97 -0.70
N LEU A 534 -2.91 -4.22 -0.97
CA LEU A 534 -3.76 -3.42 -1.85
C LEU A 534 -4.61 -2.37 -1.12
N THR A 535 -4.42 -2.19 0.20
CA THR A 535 -5.34 -1.41 1.06
C THR A 535 -5.71 -0.07 0.43
N VAL A 536 -4.71 0.73 0.06
CA VAL A 536 -4.93 2.08 -0.47
C VAL A 536 -5.63 2.06 -1.82
N VAL A 537 -5.29 1.12 -2.70
CA VAL A 537 -5.88 0.99 -4.04
C VAL A 537 -7.36 0.61 -3.94
N ILE A 538 -7.69 -0.42 -3.17
CA ILE A 538 -9.07 -0.86 -2.97
C ILE A 538 -9.90 0.25 -2.32
N ASN A 539 -9.37 0.88 -1.27
CA ASN A 539 -10.05 1.99 -0.60
C ASN A 539 -10.34 3.13 -1.58
N THR A 540 -9.38 3.49 -2.45
CA THR A 540 -9.55 4.56 -3.45
C THR A 540 -10.60 4.22 -4.51
N ILE A 541 -10.62 2.98 -5.00
CA ILE A 541 -11.63 2.51 -5.97
C ILE A 541 -13.03 2.52 -5.33
N VAL A 542 -13.16 2.02 -4.11
CA VAL A 542 -14.47 2.00 -3.42
C VAL A 542 -14.94 3.41 -3.08
N ASN A 543 -14.04 4.33 -2.74
CA ASN A 543 -14.37 5.74 -2.55
C ASN A 543 -15.00 6.35 -3.82
N LEU A 544 -14.38 6.12 -4.99
CA LEU A 544 -14.97 6.54 -6.27
C LEU A 544 -16.35 5.90 -6.51
N LEU A 545 -16.51 4.60 -6.24
CA LEU A 545 -17.80 3.91 -6.38
C LEU A 545 -18.89 4.54 -5.51
N TYR A 546 -18.58 4.88 -4.25
CA TYR A 546 -19.53 5.59 -3.39
C TYR A 546 -19.94 6.95 -3.97
N MET A 547 -19.01 7.72 -4.52
CA MET A 547 -19.33 9.03 -5.12
C MET A 547 -20.22 8.88 -6.36
N ILE A 548 -19.91 7.93 -7.25
CA ILE A 548 -20.71 7.69 -8.47
C ILE A 548 -22.12 7.20 -8.11
N LEU A 549 -22.24 6.22 -7.21
CA LEU A 549 -23.53 5.66 -6.83
C LEU A 549 -24.42 6.73 -6.17
N THR A 550 -23.84 7.51 -5.25
CA THR A 550 -24.54 8.62 -4.59
C THR A 550 -25.00 9.68 -5.60
N PHE A 551 -24.16 10.03 -6.59
CA PHE A 551 -24.53 10.95 -7.66
C PHE A 551 -25.73 10.46 -8.48
N LEU A 552 -25.76 9.17 -8.82
CA LEU A 552 -26.87 8.56 -9.59
C LEU A 552 -28.18 8.49 -8.80
N GLU A 553 -28.12 8.46 -7.47
CA GLU A 553 -29.31 8.53 -6.61
C GLU A 553 -29.85 9.95 -6.48
N ILE A 554 -28.95 10.94 -6.32
CA ILE A 554 -29.31 12.35 -6.24
C ILE A 554 -29.90 12.84 -7.57
N TYR A 555 -29.39 12.33 -8.70
CA TYR A 555 -29.90 12.64 -10.03
C TYR A 555 -30.45 11.40 -10.75
N PRO A 556 -31.70 10.99 -10.44
CA PRO A 556 -32.36 9.93 -11.18
C PRO A 556 -32.40 10.24 -12.68
N GLY A 557 -31.89 9.31 -13.49
CA GLY A 557 -31.80 9.47 -14.95
C GLY A 557 -30.42 9.90 -15.46
N ALA A 558 -29.54 10.40 -14.59
CA ALA A 558 -28.16 10.67 -14.97
C ALA A 558 -27.40 9.39 -15.35
N THR A 559 -26.37 9.58 -16.17
CA THR A 559 -25.42 8.54 -16.58
C THR A 559 -24.14 8.63 -15.76
N VAL A 560 -23.34 7.56 -15.78
CA VAL A 560 -21.99 7.61 -15.19
C VAL A 560 -21.09 8.58 -15.95
N GLN A 561 -21.33 8.76 -17.26
CA GLN A 561 -20.65 9.78 -18.06
C GLN A 561 -20.96 11.18 -17.54
N ASP A 562 -22.22 11.47 -17.19
CA ASP A 562 -22.58 12.77 -16.61
C ASP A 562 -21.82 13.08 -15.32
N PHE A 563 -21.53 12.06 -14.49
CA PHE A 563 -20.67 12.23 -13.32
C PHE A 563 -19.26 12.68 -13.72
N PHE A 564 -18.59 11.97 -14.63
CA PHE A 564 -17.23 12.34 -15.06
C PHE A 564 -17.18 13.66 -15.84
N ASP A 565 -18.25 14.01 -16.55
CA ASP A 565 -18.36 15.25 -17.32
C ASP A 565 -18.66 16.45 -16.44
N ASN A 566 -19.27 16.25 -15.26
CA ASN A 566 -19.74 17.34 -14.38
C ASN A 566 -19.19 17.33 -12.94
N VAL A 567 -18.40 16.33 -12.55
CA VAL A 567 -17.68 16.25 -11.26
C VAL A 567 -16.21 15.87 -11.50
N ARG A 568 -15.27 16.72 -11.06
CA ARG A 568 -13.85 16.33 -10.92
C ARG A 568 -13.64 15.77 -9.52
N THR A 569 -13.38 14.47 -9.46
CA THR A 569 -13.16 13.73 -8.21
C THR A 569 -11.70 13.36 -8.08
N VAL A 570 -11.11 13.58 -6.90
CA VAL A 570 -9.77 13.07 -6.55
C VAL A 570 -9.83 12.38 -5.20
N CYS A 571 -9.36 11.13 -5.15
CA CYS A 571 -9.40 10.26 -3.97
C CYS A 571 -8.00 9.75 -3.61
N TYR A 572 -7.76 9.54 -2.32
CA TYR A 572 -6.61 8.80 -1.79
C TYR A 572 -7.09 7.99 -0.58
N GLY A 573 -7.38 6.72 -0.80
CA GLY A 573 -7.97 5.87 0.22
C GLY A 573 -9.35 6.40 0.64
N ASP A 574 -9.51 6.73 1.91
CA ASP A 574 -10.71 7.37 2.47
C ASP A 574 -10.80 8.87 2.17
N ASP A 575 -9.68 9.56 1.99
CA ASP A 575 -9.67 11.01 1.75
C ASP A 575 -10.16 11.34 0.33
N ASN A 576 -11.05 12.32 0.19
CA ASN A 576 -11.50 12.78 -1.13
C ASN A 576 -11.73 14.29 -1.21
N ILE A 577 -11.58 14.80 -2.44
CA ILE A 577 -11.82 16.18 -2.81
C ILE A 577 -12.52 16.22 -4.17
N LEU A 578 -13.61 16.97 -4.25
CA LEU A 578 -14.50 17.01 -5.41
C LEU A 578 -14.72 18.47 -5.82
N VAL A 579 -14.76 18.76 -7.11
CA VAL A 579 -15.27 20.03 -7.64
C VAL A 579 -16.43 19.75 -8.59
N VAL A 580 -17.55 20.42 -8.35
CA VAL A 580 -18.81 20.20 -9.07
C VAL A 580 -19.10 21.38 -10.00
N LYS A 581 -19.50 21.10 -11.24
CA LYS A 581 -19.91 22.15 -12.18
C LYS A 581 -21.25 22.79 -11.78
N PRO A 582 -21.49 24.06 -12.17
CA PRO A 582 -22.83 24.64 -12.12
C PRO A 582 -23.86 23.79 -12.89
N GLY A 583 -25.10 23.74 -12.41
CA GLY A 583 -26.18 22.89 -12.91
C GLY A 583 -26.29 21.52 -12.22
N TRP A 584 -25.32 21.17 -11.35
CA TRP A 584 -25.28 19.92 -10.60
C TRP A 584 -25.21 20.15 -9.08
N GLU A 585 -25.77 21.26 -8.59
CA GLU A 585 -25.63 21.76 -7.21
C GLU A 585 -26.23 20.85 -6.12
N LEU A 586 -27.16 19.94 -6.46
CA LEU A 586 -27.66 18.95 -5.50
C LEU A 586 -26.60 17.92 -5.10
N PHE A 587 -25.52 17.74 -5.87
CA PHE A 587 -24.40 16.91 -5.47
C PHE A 587 -23.40 17.76 -4.67
N ASN A 588 -23.54 17.75 -3.35
CA ASN A 588 -22.82 18.63 -2.44
C ASN A 588 -22.51 17.90 -1.12
N GLN A 589 -21.80 18.57 -0.20
CA GLN A 589 -21.36 17.94 1.05
C GLN A 589 -22.51 17.35 1.87
N ASN A 590 -23.62 18.09 2.02
CA ASN A 590 -24.72 17.70 2.89
C ASN A 590 -25.53 16.56 2.27
N SER A 591 -25.82 16.62 0.97
CA SER A 591 -26.54 15.54 0.27
C SER A 591 -25.72 14.26 0.19
N ILE A 592 -24.40 14.33 -0.03
CA ILE A 592 -23.53 13.15 0.00
C ILE A 592 -23.54 12.51 1.40
N THR A 593 -23.44 13.32 2.46
CA THR A 593 -23.52 12.84 3.85
C THR A 593 -24.87 12.16 4.13
N GLU A 594 -25.99 12.76 3.72
CA GLU A 594 -27.34 12.21 3.91
C GLU A 594 -27.52 10.87 3.20
N HIS A 595 -27.18 10.79 1.90
CA HIS A 595 -27.35 9.58 1.10
C HIS A 595 -26.46 8.43 1.60
N LEU A 596 -25.19 8.70 1.94
CA LEU A 596 -24.30 7.66 2.48
C LEU A 596 -24.76 7.15 3.85
N ALA A 597 -25.38 8.01 4.67
CA ALA A 597 -25.93 7.60 5.96
C ALA A 597 -27.05 6.56 5.83
N ALA A 598 -27.85 6.59 4.76
CA ALA A 598 -28.87 5.60 4.46
C ALA A 598 -28.30 4.17 4.35
N TYR A 599 -27.02 4.07 3.95
CA TYR A 599 -26.25 2.84 3.79
C TYR A 599 -25.39 2.46 5.01
N ASN A 600 -25.58 3.16 6.13
CA ASN A 600 -24.77 3.07 7.35
C ASN A 600 -23.30 3.51 7.17
N ILE A 601 -23.00 4.30 6.14
CA ILE A 601 -21.67 4.88 5.91
C ILE A 601 -21.64 6.29 6.53
N GLU A 602 -20.68 6.52 7.41
CA GLU A 602 -20.50 7.83 8.03
C GLU A 602 -19.56 8.67 7.14
N TYR A 603 -20.05 9.82 6.66
CA TYR A 603 -19.29 10.77 5.85
C TYR A 603 -19.47 12.18 6.41
N THR A 604 -18.37 12.86 6.66
CA THR A 604 -18.33 14.18 7.31
C THR A 604 -17.36 15.10 6.58
N THR A 605 -17.22 16.35 7.03
CA THR A 605 -16.15 17.23 6.55
C THR A 605 -14.79 16.80 7.08
N GLU A 606 -13.72 17.15 6.37
CA GLU A 606 -12.33 16.94 6.80
C GLU A 606 -11.97 17.65 8.13
N LEU A 607 -12.72 18.70 8.48
CA LEU A 607 -12.58 19.43 9.75
C LEU A 607 -13.28 18.76 10.93
N LYS A 608 -14.22 17.83 10.67
CA LYS A 608 -14.99 17.07 11.69
C LYS A 608 -15.76 17.95 12.69
N ASP A 609 -15.99 19.23 12.37
CA ASP A 609 -16.79 20.14 13.18
C ASP A 609 -18.28 19.97 12.81
N HIS A 610 -19.13 19.80 13.82
CA HIS A 610 -20.58 19.52 13.66
C HIS A 610 -21.44 20.78 13.53
N LYS A 611 -20.82 21.94 13.30
CA LYS A 611 -21.53 23.20 13.00
C LYS A 611 -22.09 23.15 11.58
N GLU A 612 -23.07 24.00 11.28
CA GLU A 612 -23.67 24.12 9.93
C GLU A 612 -22.59 24.07 8.84
N VAL A 613 -22.56 22.96 8.12
CA VAL A 613 -21.59 22.71 7.06
C VAL A 613 -22.15 23.34 5.80
N SER A 614 -21.39 24.28 5.22
CA SER A 614 -21.72 24.83 3.90
C SER A 614 -21.71 23.72 2.85
N ASP A 615 -22.71 23.70 1.96
CA ASP A 615 -22.82 22.74 0.85
C ASP A 615 -21.53 22.63 0.04
N TYR A 616 -20.88 23.78 -0.15
CA TYR A 616 -19.61 23.92 -0.84
C TYR A 616 -18.66 24.85 -0.08
N ARG A 617 -17.37 24.63 -0.29
CA ARG A 617 -16.29 25.46 0.25
C ARG A 617 -15.32 25.86 -0.85
N ASN A 618 -14.47 26.83 -0.55
CA ASN A 618 -13.42 27.26 -1.47
C ASN A 618 -12.23 26.30 -1.39
N LEU A 619 -11.69 25.93 -2.55
CA LEU A 619 -10.48 25.10 -2.68
C LEU A 619 -9.29 25.64 -1.87
N ASP A 620 -9.15 26.96 -1.74
CA ASP A 620 -8.09 27.61 -0.94
C ASP A 620 -8.22 27.39 0.58
N THR A 621 -9.40 26.95 1.05
CA THR A 621 -9.73 26.85 2.49
C THR A 621 -9.83 25.41 3.00
N ILE A 622 -9.90 24.43 2.10
CA ILE A 622 -10.05 23.02 2.46
C ILE A 622 -8.69 22.35 2.60
N THR A 623 -8.70 21.13 3.15
CA THR A 623 -7.48 20.30 3.21
C THR A 623 -7.68 18.97 2.51
N PHE A 624 -6.60 18.45 1.95
CA PHE A 624 -6.50 17.10 1.40
C PHE A 624 -5.17 16.50 1.88
N LEU A 625 -5.14 15.24 2.30
CA LEU A 625 -3.95 14.60 2.90
C LEU A 625 -3.36 15.40 4.08
N LYS A 626 -4.23 16.07 4.85
CA LYS A 626 -3.90 17.02 5.95
C LYS A 626 -3.05 18.22 5.52
N ARG A 627 -3.11 18.59 4.25
CA ARG A 627 -2.40 19.72 3.66
C ARG A 627 -3.42 20.71 3.08
N GLY A 628 -3.24 21.99 3.37
CA GLY A 628 -3.99 23.06 2.70
C GLY A 628 -3.29 23.54 1.43
N PHE A 629 -3.91 24.50 0.76
CA PHE A 629 -3.43 25.13 -0.47
C PHE A 629 -3.06 26.59 -0.20
N ARG A 630 -1.76 26.93 -0.23
CA ARG A 630 -1.29 28.30 0.02
C ARG A 630 -0.46 28.82 -1.13
N ARG A 631 -0.63 30.08 -1.50
CA ARG A 631 0.27 30.78 -2.44
C ARG A 631 1.21 31.69 -1.68
N ASP A 632 2.46 31.73 -2.11
CA ASP A 632 3.50 32.57 -1.50
C ASP A 632 4.37 33.22 -2.59
N PRO A 633 4.40 34.56 -2.69
CA PRO A 633 5.25 35.26 -3.65
C PRO A 633 6.75 34.91 -3.52
N GLU A 634 7.24 34.57 -2.33
CA GLU A 634 8.66 34.25 -2.13
C GLU A 634 9.06 32.92 -2.79
N PHE A 635 8.14 31.95 -2.81
CA PHE A 635 8.32 30.69 -3.55
C PHE A 635 8.09 30.89 -5.04
N GLY A 636 7.15 31.76 -5.41
CA GLY A 636 6.79 32.12 -6.78
C GLY A 636 5.28 32.11 -6.95
N ARG A 637 4.74 33.09 -7.70
CA ARG A 637 3.29 33.31 -7.82
C ARG A 637 2.51 32.15 -8.44
N LEU A 638 3.19 31.25 -9.15
CA LEU A 638 2.60 30.12 -9.85
C LEU A 638 2.52 28.84 -8.99
N PHE A 639 3.21 28.78 -7.85
CA PHE A 639 3.21 27.60 -7.00
C PHE A 639 2.07 27.63 -5.98
N VAL A 640 1.48 26.47 -5.78
CA VAL A 640 0.57 26.20 -4.66
C VAL A 640 1.27 25.24 -3.71
N LEU A 641 1.46 25.70 -2.47
CA LEU A 641 2.26 25.06 -1.44
C LEU A 641 1.39 24.17 -0.53
N PRO A 642 1.85 22.94 -0.21
CA PRO A 642 1.16 22.01 0.67
C PRO A 642 1.34 22.39 2.16
N THR A 643 0.38 23.08 2.75
CA THR A 643 0.50 23.49 4.16
C THR A 643 0.06 22.38 5.11
N MET A 644 1.03 21.60 5.61
CA MET A 644 0.79 20.58 6.65
C MET A 644 0.22 21.21 7.92
N ALA A 645 -0.78 20.58 8.55
CA ALA A 645 -1.36 21.04 9.81
C ALA A 645 -0.29 21.30 10.90
N LYS A 646 -0.32 22.49 11.52
CA LYS A 646 0.69 22.96 12.49
C LYS A 646 0.89 22.00 13.66
N ASP A 647 -0.20 21.46 14.23
CA ASP A 647 -0.15 20.46 15.30
C ASP A 647 0.65 19.20 14.94
N THR A 648 0.68 18.83 13.66
CA THR A 648 1.52 17.71 13.18
C THR A 648 2.99 18.11 13.17
N ILE A 649 3.30 19.31 12.71
CA ILE A 649 4.67 19.85 12.71
C ILE A 649 5.18 20.01 14.15
N GLU A 650 4.39 20.59 15.04
CA GLU A 650 4.78 20.83 16.42
C GLU A 650 4.93 19.54 17.25
N SER A 651 4.29 18.44 16.84
CA SER A 651 4.41 17.15 17.55
C SER A 651 5.86 16.65 17.67
N PHE A 652 6.76 17.06 16.76
CA PHE A 652 8.18 16.72 16.79
C PHE A 652 8.94 17.28 18.00
N PHE A 653 8.42 18.32 18.65
CA PHE A 653 9.03 18.87 19.87
C PHE A 653 8.80 17.97 21.10
N TYR A 654 7.77 17.14 21.07
CA TYR A 654 7.27 16.45 22.26
C TYR A 654 7.69 14.99 22.29
N TYR A 655 7.52 14.26 21.20
CA TYR A 655 7.81 12.83 21.16
C TYR A 655 8.78 12.46 20.03
N MET A 656 9.57 11.43 20.28
CA MET A 656 10.49 10.83 19.31
C MET A 656 10.45 9.30 19.42
N HIS A 657 10.94 8.61 18.39
CA HIS A 657 11.18 7.17 18.51
C HIS A 657 12.36 6.91 19.46
N SER A 658 12.22 5.88 20.28
CA SER A 658 13.30 5.39 21.13
C SER A 658 14.46 4.89 20.26
N THR A 659 15.64 5.42 20.52
CA THR A 659 16.88 5.10 19.81
C THR A 659 18.06 5.30 20.77
N GLU A 660 19.19 4.69 20.45
CA GLU A 660 20.46 4.91 21.17
C GLU A 660 21.00 6.31 20.88
N ASP A 661 20.95 6.75 19.62
CA ASP A 661 21.40 8.08 19.19
C ASP A 661 20.22 9.05 19.13
N LYS A 662 19.95 9.69 20.27
CA LYS A 662 18.85 10.65 20.41
C LYS A 662 19.07 11.91 19.60
N GLU A 663 20.32 12.35 19.47
CA GLU A 663 20.66 13.57 18.76
C GLU A 663 20.36 13.43 17.27
N GLU A 664 20.84 12.37 16.62
CA GLU A 664 20.59 12.15 15.19
C GLU A 664 19.09 12.00 14.87
N GLN A 665 18.33 11.31 15.72
CA GLN A 665 16.88 11.21 15.55
C GLN A 665 16.17 12.57 15.67
N LEU A 666 16.60 13.43 16.59
CA LEU A 666 16.05 14.79 16.73
C LEU A 666 16.48 15.69 15.57
N LEU A 667 17.71 15.54 15.07
CA LEU A 667 18.17 16.22 13.86
C LEU A 667 17.32 15.82 12.65
N GLN A 668 16.96 14.55 12.49
CA GLN A 668 16.03 14.10 11.44
C GLN A 668 14.63 14.70 11.60
N ASN A 669 14.09 14.71 12.82
CA ASN A 669 12.81 15.35 13.13
C ASN A 669 12.84 16.86 12.84
N MET A 670 13.95 17.53 13.17
CA MET A 670 14.19 18.95 12.87
C MET A 670 14.19 19.20 11.36
N ARG A 671 14.91 18.38 10.55
CA ARG A 671 14.90 18.48 9.08
C ARG A 671 13.48 18.36 8.52
N ALA A 672 12.76 17.31 8.93
CA ALA A 672 11.39 17.07 8.47
C ALA A 672 10.45 18.23 8.87
N GLY A 673 10.54 18.69 10.12
CA GLY A 673 9.74 19.81 10.62
C GLY A 673 10.02 21.12 9.90
N LEU A 674 11.29 21.43 9.61
CA LEU A 674 11.68 22.63 8.88
C LEU A 674 11.15 22.62 7.45
N ASN A 675 11.22 21.48 6.76
CA ASN A 675 10.66 21.34 5.41
C ASN A 675 9.15 21.65 5.39
N PHE A 676 8.38 21.13 6.36
CA PHE A 676 6.95 21.45 6.46
C PHE A 676 6.69 22.89 6.90
N ALA A 677 7.51 23.43 7.81
CA ALA A 677 7.36 24.80 8.30
C ALA A 677 7.59 25.85 7.21
N ALA A 678 8.43 25.56 6.22
CA ALA A 678 8.74 26.48 5.13
C ALA A 678 7.47 26.86 4.32
N PHE A 679 6.53 25.93 4.14
CA PHE A 679 5.29 26.19 3.41
C PHE A 679 4.31 27.13 4.14
N HIS A 680 4.51 27.37 5.43
CA HIS A 680 3.76 28.37 6.22
C HIS A 680 4.34 29.80 6.11
N GLY A 681 5.44 29.98 5.37
CA GLY A 681 6.07 31.27 5.14
C GLY A 681 7.19 31.59 6.12
N ARG A 682 7.94 32.64 5.79
CA ARG A 682 9.21 33.01 6.44
C ARG A 682 9.09 33.24 7.94
N GLU A 683 8.04 33.92 8.38
CA GLU A 683 7.83 34.24 9.80
C GLU A 683 7.65 32.98 10.65
N TYR A 684 6.77 32.08 10.22
CA TYR A 684 6.54 30.82 10.92
C TYR A 684 7.80 29.94 10.90
N TYR A 685 8.47 29.83 9.75
CA TYR A 685 9.72 29.09 9.62
C TYR A 685 10.79 29.57 10.59
N ASN A 686 11.04 30.88 10.65
CA ASN A 686 12.05 31.46 11.52
C ASN A 686 11.72 31.26 13.01
N SER A 687 10.46 31.44 13.38
CA SER A 687 9.98 31.18 14.74
C SER A 687 10.18 29.70 15.13
N TYR A 688 9.83 28.79 14.23
CA TYR A 688 9.96 27.35 14.42
C TYR A 688 11.44 26.91 14.52
N LEU A 689 12.31 27.43 13.64
CA LEU A 689 13.76 27.19 13.68
C LEU A 689 14.40 27.70 14.97
N ASN A 690 14.03 28.90 15.41
CA ASN A 690 14.53 29.46 16.66
C ASN A 690 14.09 28.64 17.88
N ARG A 691 12.84 28.12 17.87
CA ARG A 691 12.35 27.21 18.91
C ARG A 691 13.18 25.92 18.93
N TRP A 692 13.47 25.31 17.77
CA TRP A 692 14.38 24.15 17.69
C TRP A 692 15.76 24.44 18.25
N LYS A 693 16.38 25.55 17.85
CA LYS A 693 17.72 25.93 18.34
C LYS A 693 17.76 26.08 19.85
N PHE A 694 16.78 26.79 20.41
CA PHE A 694 16.66 26.96 21.84
C PHE A 694 16.53 25.61 22.57
N LEU A 695 15.65 24.72 22.09
CA LEU A 695 15.42 23.42 22.70
C LEU A 695 16.64 22.48 22.59
N MET A 696 17.27 22.38 21.42
CA MET A 696 18.46 21.54 21.22
C MET A 696 19.64 22.03 22.05
N HIS A 697 19.89 23.34 22.10
CA HIS A 697 20.97 23.89 22.93
C HIS A 697 20.72 23.70 24.42
N SER A 698 19.46 23.68 24.88
CA SER A 698 19.13 23.42 26.29
C SER A 698 19.59 22.05 26.79
N VAL A 699 19.82 21.10 25.88
CA VAL A 699 20.32 19.76 26.17
C VAL A 699 21.70 19.49 25.58
N ASN A 700 22.44 20.55 25.21
CA ASN A 700 23.78 20.51 24.61
C ASN A 700 23.89 19.70 23.31
N PHE A 701 22.82 19.64 22.51
CA PHE A 701 22.85 19.01 21.19
C PHE A 701 23.14 20.02 20.08
N SER A 702 23.75 19.54 19.00
CA SER A 702 24.00 20.32 17.79
C SER A 702 22.70 20.67 17.08
N THR A 703 22.75 21.71 16.24
CA THR A 703 21.59 22.17 15.47
C THR A 703 21.90 22.23 13.99
N ILE A 704 20.82 22.15 13.20
CA ILE A 704 20.91 22.29 11.76
C ILE A 704 20.67 23.75 11.39
N HIS A 705 21.48 24.22 10.45
CA HIS A 705 21.33 25.54 9.86
C HIS A 705 20.91 25.39 8.40
N ILE A 706 19.60 25.34 8.17
CA ILE A 706 19.01 25.51 6.83
C ILE A 706 18.22 26.82 6.87
N SER A 707 18.58 27.76 6.01
CA SER A 707 17.87 29.02 5.85
C SER A 707 16.55 28.81 5.11
N PHE A 708 15.62 29.75 5.29
CA PHE A 708 14.36 29.72 4.54
C PHE A 708 14.58 29.81 3.02
N ASN A 709 15.61 30.53 2.58
CA ASN A 709 15.93 30.63 1.14
C ASN A 709 16.42 29.29 0.59
N GLU A 710 17.25 28.55 1.34
CA GLU A 710 17.65 27.19 0.95
C GLU A 710 16.45 26.25 0.86
N GLN A 711 15.44 26.39 1.73
CA GLN A 711 14.20 25.61 1.62
C GLN A 711 13.41 25.93 0.35
N ILE A 712 13.36 27.21 -0.05
CA ILE A 712 12.77 27.60 -1.33
C ILE A 712 13.54 26.97 -2.49
N ASP A 713 14.88 27.01 -2.45
CA ASP A 713 15.72 26.44 -3.49
C ASP A 713 15.55 24.92 -3.59
N ILE A 714 15.48 24.22 -2.45
CA ILE A 714 15.18 22.78 -2.39
C ILE A 714 13.82 22.47 -3.00
N PHE A 715 12.79 23.24 -2.65
CA PHE A 715 11.45 23.06 -3.23
C PHE A 715 11.45 23.30 -4.74
N ARG A 716 12.04 24.40 -5.21
CA ARG A 716 12.16 24.71 -6.65
C ARG A 716 12.94 23.65 -7.41
N PHE A 717 14.00 23.11 -6.79
CA PHE A 717 14.75 21.99 -7.34
C PHE A 717 13.87 20.73 -7.47
N ASN A 718 13.10 20.38 -6.45
CA ASN A 718 12.14 19.27 -6.50
C ASN A 718 11.05 19.48 -7.56
N CYS A 719 10.67 20.73 -7.83
CA CYS A 719 9.78 21.09 -8.93
C CYS A 719 10.46 21.09 -10.32
N SER A 720 11.74 20.73 -10.43
CA SER A 720 12.55 20.81 -11.66
C SER A 720 12.61 22.22 -12.27
N ALA A 721 12.48 23.25 -11.44
CA ALA A 721 12.32 24.64 -11.86
C ALA A 721 13.65 25.42 -11.95
N GLY A 722 14.75 24.89 -11.40
CA GLY A 722 16.07 25.52 -11.39
C GLY A 722 16.10 26.91 -10.73
N SER A 723 17.28 27.55 -10.69
CA SER A 723 17.40 28.97 -10.31
C SER A 723 17.04 29.86 -11.50
N THR A 724 15.75 29.92 -11.83
CA THR A 724 15.21 30.69 -12.95
C THR A 724 14.67 32.05 -12.49
N THR A 725 14.82 33.07 -13.33
CA THR A 725 14.20 34.39 -13.15
C THR A 725 12.68 34.30 -13.31
N GLU A 726 11.88 35.20 -12.71
CA GLU A 726 10.40 35.16 -12.81
C GLU A 726 9.90 35.04 -14.26
N ALA A 727 10.54 35.73 -15.21
CA ALA A 727 10.17 35.69 -16.64
C ALA A 727 10.45 34.34 -17.32
N SER A 728 11.51 33.63 -16.90
CA SER A 728 11.83 32.29 -17.42
C SER A 728 10.95 31.21 -16.77
N MET A 729 10.53 31.42 -15.52
CA MET A 729 9.56 30.56 -14.84
C MET A 729 8.15 30.65 -15.47
N ASP A 730 7.69 31.86 -15.78
CA ASP A 730 6.42 32.09 -16.49
C ASP A 730 6.42 31.43 -17.87
N SER A 731 7.55 31.49 -18.57
CA SER A 731 7.72 30.86 -19.88
C SER A 731 7.78 29.34 -19.78
N PHE A 732 8.51 28.79 -18.80
CA PHE A 732 8.56 27.35 -18.51
C PHE A 732 7.18 26.80 -18.20
N MET A 733 6.39 27.49 -17.38
CA MET A 733 5.04 27.06 -17.00
C MET A 733 4.01 27.22 -18.12
N LYS A 734 4.16 28.20 -19.02
CA LYS A 734 3.36 28.30 -20.26
C LYS A 734 3.67 27.14 -21.22
N ILE A 735 4.94 26.76 -21.34
CA ILE A 735 5.40 25.68 -22.21
C ILE A 735 4.98 24.32 -21.64
N SER A 736 5.20 24.07 -20.33
CA SER A 736 4.85 22.80 -19.65
C SER A 736 3.34 22.56 -19.59
N ASN A 737 2.53 23.62 -19.56
CA ASN A 737 1.07 23.51 -19.62
C ASN A 737 0.49 23.33 -21.02
N SER A 738 1.26 23.52 -22.08
CA SER A 738 0.77 23.36 -23.45
C SER A 738 0.46 21.90 -23.78
N LYS A 739 -0.65 21.68 -24.50
CA LYS A 739 -1.17 20.35 -24.85
C LYS A 739 -0.14 19.53 -25.65
N ALA A 740 0.68 20.18 -26.48
CA ALA A 740 1.75 19.57 -27.26
C ALA A 740 2.96 19.15 -26.39
N CYS A 741 3.35 19.99 -25.42
CA CYS A 741 4.46 19.67 -24.53
C CYS A 741 4.06 18.58 -23.53
N LYS A 742 2.81 18.50 -23.07
CA LYS A 742 2.30 17.40 -22.22
C LYS A 742 2.36 16.02 -22.91
N THR A 743 2.12 15.97 -24.23
CA THR A 743 2.23 14.72 -25.02
C THR A 743 3.68 14.28 -25.19
N VAL A 744 4.61 15.23 -25.33
CA VAL A 744 6.05 14.96 -25.52
C VAL A 744 6.80 14.73 -24.18
N LEU A 745 6.45 15.45 -23.11
CA LEU A 745 6.95 15.27 -21.74
C LEU A 745 6.53 13.93 -21.13
N GLY A 746 5.40 13.37 -21.56
CA GLY A 746 4.96 12.04 -21.15
C GLY A 746 5.86 10.90 -21.61
N MET A 747 6.78 11.14 -22.55
CA MET A 747 7.62 10.10 -23.14
C MET A 747 9.06 10.06 -22.62
N THR A 748 9.62 11.14 -22.05
CA THR A 748 10.97 11.10 -21.43
C THR A 748 11.19 12.25 -20.43
N GLN A 749 11.66 11.93 -19.21
CA GLN A 749 11.99 12.90 -18.15
C GLN A 749 13.23 13.78 -18.44
N ALA A 750 13.94 13.56 -19.55
CA ALA A 750 15.22 14.20 -19.83
C ALA A 750 15.12 15.50 -20.68
N ILE A 751 13.98 15.75 -21.34
CA ILE A 751 13.87 16.83 -22.33
C ILE A 751 13.98 18.26 -21.76
N PRO A 752 13.47 18.60 -20.56
CA PRO A 752 13.64 19.95 -20.01
C PRO A 752 15.11 20.36 -19.90
N TYR A 753 15.99 19.40 -19.58
CA TYR A 753 17.41 19.61 -19.44
C TYR A 753 18.13 19.78 -20.78
N TYR A 754 17.78 18.98 -21.80
CA TYR A 754 18.34 19.12 -23.15
C TYR A 754 17.87 20.41 -23.83
N LEU A 755 16.63 20.81 -23.60
CA LEU A 755 16.11 22.08 -24.10
C LEU A 755 16.86 23.24 -23.42
N CYS A 756 16.91 23.29 -22.08
CA CYS A 756 17.64 24.36 -21.36
C CYS A 756 19.14 24.44 -21.71
N ALA A 757 19.77 23.33 -22.12
CA ALA A 757 21.14 23.31 -22.64
C ALA A 757 21.25 23.80 -24.09
N ALA A 758 20.30 23.44 -24.97
CA ALA A 758 20.31 23.77 -26.40
C ALA A 758 19.98 25.24 -26.70
N ILE A 759 19.20 25.91 -25.85
CA ILE A 759 18.86 27.35 -25.98
C ILE A 759 19.72 28.27 -25.09
N GLY A 760 20.84 27.78 -24.53
CA GLY A 760 21.81 28.61 -23.81
C GLY A 760 21.33 29.18 -22.46
N ILE A 761 20.18 28.74 -21.94
CA ILE A 761 19.62 29.24 -20.67
C ILE A 761 20.52 28.89 -19.47
N MET A 762 21.36 27.86 -19.59
CA MET A 762 22.35 27.48 -18.57
C MET A 762 23.78 27.97 -18.84
N SER A 763 24.05 28.71 -19.93
CA SER A 763 25.36 29.34 -20.10
C SER A 763 25.41 30.63 -19.28
N SER A 764 26.26 30.67 -18.25
CA SER A 764 26.69 31.94 -17.68
C SER A 764 27.59 32.65 -18.70
N ASP A 765 27.32 33.92 -19.01
CA ASP A 765 28.12 34.80 -19.91
C ASP A 765 29.56 35.08 -19.43
N VAL A 766 30.12 34.25 -18.55
CA VAL A 766 31.49 34.39 -18.08
C VAL A 766 32.26 33.11 -18.42
N ASN A 767 32.99 33.17 -19.53
CA ASN A 767 34.08 32.23 -19.81
C ASN A 767 35.18 32.47 -18.76
N ILE A 768 35.08 31.79 -17.61
CA ILE A 768 36.20 31.70 -16.66
C ILE A 768 36.99 30.47 -17.05
N ASP A 769 38.12 30.69 -17.71
CA ASP A 769 39.05 29.62 -18.06
C ASP A 769 39.80 29.17 -16.80
N ARG A 770 39.20 28.25 -16.03
CA ARG A 770 39.88 27.66 -14.87
C ARG A 770 40.85 26.60 -15.34
N SER A 771 42.08 26.61 -14.84
CA SER A 771 43.24 25.99 -15.50
C SER A 771 43.76 24.70 -14.81
N ASP A 772 42.92 24.01 -14.03
CA ASP A 772 43.37 22.85 -13.26
C ASP A 772 43.06 21.53 -13.99
N ASP A 773 44.10 20.71 -14.18
CA ASP A 773 44.14 19.44 -14.92
C ASP A 773 44.56 18.25 -14.04
N ARG A 774 44.63 18.44 -12.71
CA ARG A 774 45.01 17.35 -11.79
C ARG A 774 43.94 16.27 -11.71
N TRP A 775 44.34 15.07 -11.36
CA TRP A 775 43.41 13.97 -11.15
C TRP A 775 42.55 14.16 -9.90
N ALA A 776 41.28 13.77 -9.98
CA ALA A 776 40.38 13.70 -8.83
C ALA A 776 39.68 12.35 -8.72
N VAL A 777 39.46 11.87 -7.49
CA VAL A 777 38.91 10.56 -7.17
C VAL A 777 37.69 10.72 -6.28
N ALA A 778 36.55 10.17 -6.71
CA ALA A 778 35.32 10.17 -5.92
C ALA A 778 35.28 8.99 -4.92
N ILE A 779 34.96 9.26 -3.66
CA ILE A 779 34.86 8.28 -2.57
C ILE A 779 33.62 8.56 -1.69
N PRO A 780 32.88 7.51 -1.30
CA PRO A 780 32.38 7.19 0.03
C PRO A 780 32.42 8.29 1.07
N SER A 781 31.33 9.01 1.34
CA SER A 781 31.26 9.78 2.59
C SER A 781 31.42 8.84 3.79
N GLY A 782 32.33 9.16 4.70
CA GLY A 782 32.62 8.35 5.89
C GLY A 782 33.53 7.12 5.67
N GLU A 783 34.01 6.86 4.44
CA GLU A 783 34.78 5.63 4.14
C GLU A 783 36.31 5.84 4.00
N GLY A 784 36.90 6.77 4.75
CA GLY A 784 38.36 6.87 4.87
C GLY A 784 39.05 7.89 3.96
N LYS A 785 38.32 8.88 3.42
CA LYS A 785 38.88 10.05 2.72
C LYS A 785 39.94 10.77 3.57
N SER A 786 39.56 11.17 4.78
CA SER A 786 40.48 11.76 5.76
C SER A 786 41.55 10.80 6.25
N THR A 787 41.38 9.49 6.05
CA THR A 787 42.38 8.47 6.37
C THR A 787 43.44 8.41 5.27
N LEU A 788 43.04 8.36 3.99
CA LEU A 788 43.97 8.40 2.84
C LEU A 788 44.76 9.72 2.79
N CYS A 789 44.11 10.86 3.01
CA CYS A 789 44.79 12.16 3.11
C CYS A 789 45.76 12.24 4.28
N ARG A 790 45.52 11.50 5.38
CA ARG A 790 46.46 11.41 6.52
C ARG A 790 47.59 10.41 6.29
N MET A 791 47.31 9.30 5.60
CA MET A 791 48.30 8.25 5.32
C MET A 791 49.27 8.63 4.20
N PHE A 792 48.80 9.39 3.20
CA PHE A 792 49.62 9.88 2.10
C PHE A 792 49.37 11.38 1.87
N PRO A 793 49.76 12.24 2.83
CA PRO A 793 49.48 13.67 2.79
C PRO A 793 50.19 14.39 1.63
N GLY A 794 51.30 13.82 1.11
CA GLY A 794 51.98 14.31 -0.10
C GLY A 794 51.34 13.89 -1.43
N VAL A 795 50.34 13.01 -1.40
CA VAL A 795 49.73 12.40 -2.60
C VAL A 795 48.26 12.76 -2.74
N PHE A 796 47.48 12.65 -1.65
CA PHE A 796 46.04 12.90 -1.66
C PHE A 796 45.69 14.15 -0.85
N VAL A 797 44.66 14.86 -1.28
CA VAL A 797 44.17 16.05 -0.59
C VAL A 797 42.66 16.15 -0.69
N ASP A 798 42.01 16.51 0.43
CA ASP A 798 40.59 16.78 0.41
C ASP A 798 40.34 18.09 -0.33
N HIS A 799 39.37 18.08 -1.26
CA HIS A 799 38.95 19.30 -1.94
C HIS A 799 38.52 20.42 -0.98
N ASP A 800 37.96 20.10 0.19
CA ASP A 800 37.53 21.06 1.19
C ASP A 800 38.76 21.67 1.90
N ASP A 801 39.77 20.86 2.22
CA ASP A 801 40.99 21.30 2.89
C ASP A 801 41.85 22.24 2.04
N LEU A 802 41.77 22.13 0.71
CA LEU A 802 42.46 23.05 -0.22
C LEU A 802 41.74 24.39 -0.36
N LEU A 803 40.42 24.34 -0.38
CA LEU A 803 39.59 25.47 -0.73
C LEU A 803 39.27 26.31 0.50
N LEU A 804 38.84 25.68 1.60
CA LEU A 804 38.42 26.38 2.83
C LEU A 804 39.46 27.34 3.42
N PRO A 805 40.78 27.06 3.42
CA PRO A 805 41.78 28.00 3.95
C PRO A 805 41.95 29.26 3.11
N THR A 806 41.70 29.21 1.79
CA THR A 806 41.70 30.41 0.93
C THR A 806 40.45 31.27 1.13
N PHE A 807 39.43 30.76 1.83
CA PHE A 807 38.28 31.51 2.30
C PHE A 807 38.55 32.04 3.72
N ASN A 808 39.16 33.21 3.85
CA ASN A 808 39.29 33.87 5.15
C ASN A 808 37.93 34.40 5.62
N ILE A 809 37.16 33.54 6.29
CA ILE A 809 35.80 33.80 6.77
C ILE A 809 35.75 35.13 7.53
N LYS A 810 36.75 35.42 8.39
CA LYS A 810 36.84 36.65 9.20
C LYS A 810 36.89 37.93 8.35
N GLU A 811 37.54 37.92 7.19
CA GLU A 811 37.65 39.11 6.34
C GLU A 811 36.35 39.40 5.57
N LEU A 812 35.59 38.35 5.23
CA LEU A 812 34.27 38.45 4.57
C LEU A 812 33.19 38.98 5.52
N VAL A 813 33.26 38.59 6.81
CA VAL A 813 32.45 39.16 7.90
C VAL A 813 32.66 40.67 8.01
N LEU A 814 33.93 41.10 8.06
CA LEU A 814 34.33 42.49 8.31
C LEU A 814 33.95 43.42 7.16
N LYS A 815 33.83 42.90 5.93
CA LYS A 815 33.35 43.65 4.75
C LYS A 815 31.82 43.64 4.58
N GLY A 816 31.08 43.17 5.58
CA GLY A 816 29.61 43.20 5.59
C GLY A 816 28.96 42.25 4.57
N LYS A 817 29.68 41.22 4.11
CA LYS A 817 29.15 40.21 3.18
C LYS A 817 29.05 38.85 3.86
N TYR A 818 27.82 38.42 4.16
CA TYR A 818 27.49 37.13 4.76
C TYR A 818 26.23 36.53 4.11
N PRO A 819 26.13 35.20 3.92
CA PRO A 819 27.12 34.32 3.34
C PRO A 819 26.63 33.74 1.99
N TRP A 820 27.59 33.41 1.14
CA TRP A 820 27.51 32.66 -0.12
C TRP A 820 26.63 33.20 -1.26
N SER A 821 27.25 33.34 -2.43
CA SER A 821 26.58 33.08 -3.71
C SER A 821 27.43 32.05 -4.45
N HIS A 822 26.80 31.12 -5.19
CA HIS A 822 27.54 30.18 -6.05
C HIS A 822 28.50 30.91 -7.00
N ASP A 823 28.17 32.15 -7.36
CA ASP A 823 29.00 33.02 -8.20
C ASP A 823 30.28 33.53 -7.54
N GLN A 824 30.33 33.60 -6.19
CA GLN A 824 31.57 33.93 -5.47
C GLN A 824 32.48 32.72 -5.33
N ALA A 825 31.94 31.54 -5.03
CA ALA A 825 32.72 30.31 -5.01
C ALA A 825 33.35 30.05 -6.39
N ARG A 826 32.65 30.38 -7.47
CA ARG A 826 33.15 30.30 -8.86
C ARG A 826 34.37 31.21 -9.17
N LYS A 827 34.76 32.14 -8.29
CA LYS A 827 35.91 33.04 -8.52
C LYS A 827 37.24 32.52 -7.96
N TYR A 828 37.21 31.49 -7.11
CA TYR A 828 38.40 30.89 -6.51
C TYR A 828 38.81 29.66 -7.32
N ASP A 829 40.06 29.59 -7.76
CA ASP A 829 40.61 28.40 -8.44
C ASP A 829 41.49 27.58 -7.47
N TYR A 830 41.81 26.34 -7.84
CA TYR A 830 42.72 25.53 -7.04
C TYR A 830 44.15 26.12 -7.08
N PRO A 831 44.93 26.04 -5.99
CA PRO A 831 46.31 26.49 -5.99
C PRO A 831 47.12 25.76 -7.06
N PRO A 832 47.77 26.46 -8.01
CA PRO A 832 48.49 25.81 -9.11
C PRO A 832 49.72 25.02 -8.64
N ASN A 833 50.25 25.36 -7.46
CA ASN A 833 51.46 24.76 -6.88
C ASN A 833 51.19 23.49 -6.06
N ASP A 834 49.94 23.20 -5.70
CA ASP A 834 49.57 21.93 -5.07
C ASP A 834 49.14 21.00 -6.19
N ARG A 835 49.79 19.84 -6.37
CA ARG A 835 49.47 18.88 -7.45
C ARG A 835 48.92 17.56 -6.95
N ARG A 836 48.58 17.49 -5.66
CA ARG A 836 48.02 16.28 -5.05
C ARG A 836 46.68 15.91 -5.67
N ILE A 837 46.43 14.61 -5.74
CA ILE A 837 45.19 14.04 -6.27
C ILE A 837 44.03 14.43 -5.34
N LEU A 838 43.00 15.03 -5.91
CA LEU A 838 41.83 15.52 -5.17
C LEU A 838 40.93 14.35 -4.77
N LEU A 839 40.57 14.24 -3.49
CA LEU A 839 39.51 13.34 -3.05
C LEU A 839 38.19 14.10 -2.92
N VAL A 840 37.14 13.59 -3.58
CA VAL A 840 35.80 14.21 -3.63
C VAL A 840 34.71 13.22 -3.21
N HIS A 841 33.52 13.70 -2.87
CA HIS A 841 32.41 12.82 -2.48
C HIS A 841 31.72 12.16 -3.67
N HIS A 842 31.35 10.89 -3.52
CA HIS A 842 30.57 10.16 -4.52
C HIS A 842 29.05 10.48 -4.45
N PRO A 843 28.33 10.49 -5.60
CA PRO A 843 26.91 10.86 -5.71
C PRO A 843 25.91 10.03 -4.91
N GLU A 844 26.06 8.71 -4.90
CA GLU A 844 25.14 7.79 -4.22
C GLU A 844 25.61 7.55 -2.79
N ASN A 845 24.81 8.02 -1.83
CA ASN A 845 25.14 8.03 -0.42
C ASN A 845 24.38 6.90 0.30
N THR A 846 24.96 5.69 0.32
CA THR A 846 24.39 4.53 1.05
C THR A 846 25.40 3.88 1.98
N LYS A 847 24.95 3.43 3.15
CA LYS A 847 25.75 2.67 4.13
C LYS A 847 26.08 1.27 3.59
N ARG A 848 27.38 0.98 3.47
CA ARG A 848 28.09 -0.32 3.35
C ARG A 848 27.96 -1.09 2.02
N GLN A 849 29.15 -1.40 1.47
CA GLN A 849 29.49 -2.28 0.33
C GLN A 849 29.02 -1.87 -1.09
N MET A 850 29.23 -0.61 -1.48
CA MET A 850 29.33 -0.24 -2.90
C MET A 850 30.13 1.05 -3.07
N ILE A 851 31.22 1.03 -3.86
CA ILE A 851 31.86 2.23 -4.43
C ILE A 851 32.62 1.86 -5.71
N GLY A 852 32.28 2.51 -6.82
CA GLY A 852 33.23 2.68 -7.92
C GLY A 852 34.10 3.90 -7.64
N SER A 853 35.40 3.70 -7.45
CA SER A 853 36.36 4.80 -7.38
C SER A 853 36.84 5.10 -8.79
N PHE A 854 36.49 6.27 -9.33
CA PHE A 854 36.85 6.65 -10.70
C PHE A 854 37.67 7.93 -10.69
N VAL A 855 38.70 7.96 -11.55
CA VAL A 855 39.59 9.12 -11.66
C VAL A 855 39.09 10.03 -12.77
N THR A 856 38.67 11.23 -12.40
CA THR A 856 38.25 12.26 -13.34
C THR A 856 39.46 13.04 -13.82
N HIS A 857 39.58 13.24 -15.14
CA HIS A 857 40.76 13.84 -15.78
C HIS A 857 40.84 15.37 -15.65
N PHE A 858 39.73 16.06 -15.33
CA PHE A 858 39.71 17.53 -15.21
C PHE A 858 38.79 18.02 -14.08
N PRO A 859 39.31 18.76 -13.09
CA PRO A 859 38.53 19.36 -12.01
C PRO A 859 37.72 20.58 -12.44
N LYS A 860 37.87 21.06 -13.70
CA LYS A 860 37.07 22.17 -14.27
C LYS A 860 35.55 22.03 -14.03
N PHE A 861 35.06 20.81 -13.80
CA PHE A 861 33.63 20.49 -13.60
C PHE A 861 33.24 20.01 -12.19
N VAL A 862 34.18 19.84 -11.26
CA VAL A 862 33.92 19.23 -9.92
C VAL A 862 33.06 20.13 -9.03
N ARG A 863 33.04 21.45 -9.27
CA ARG A 863 32.17 22.39 -8.54
C ARG A 863 30.73 22.49 -9.09
N ILE A 864 30.43 21.86 -10.23
CA ILE A 864 29.05 21.65 -10.71
C ILE A 864 28.69 20.20 -10.42
N ASN A 865 28.46 19.96 -9.13
CA ASN A 865 28.25 18.63 -8.58
C ASN A 865 27.05 17.92 -9.25
N THR A 866 26.08 18.62 -9.85
CA THR A 866 24.83 18.02 -10.37
C THR A 866 24.93 17.36 -11.76
N ILE A 867 25.75 17.83 -12.69
CA ILE A 867 25.85 17.24 -14.05
C ILE A 867 26.72 15.99 -14.05
N GLN A 868 27.79 16.00 -13.26
CA GLN A 868 28.65 14.82 -13.04
C GLN A 868 27.90 13.70 -12.30
N ARG A 869 26.99 14.04 -11.36
CA ARG A 869 26.05 13.11 -10.70
C ARG A 869 25.14 12.35 -11.66
N LEU A 870 24.88 12.88 -12.86
CA LEU A 870 23.95 12.29 -13.85
C LEU A 870 24.64 11.54 -15.00
N LYS A 871 25.96 11.68 -15.17
CA LYS A 871 26.71 11.08 -16.29
C LYS A 871 27.39 9.74 -15.94
N LEU A 872 27.35 9.31 -14.67
CA LEU A 872 28.03 8.09 -14.22
C LEU A 872 27.05 6.89 -14.25
N LYS A 873 27.32 5.89 -15.09
CA LYS A 873 26.54 4.65 -15.17
C LYS A 873 27.39 3.47 -14.67
N ASN A 874 26.82 2.67 -13.76
CA ASN A 874 27.26 1.37 -13.24
C ASN A 874 28.42 1.38 -12.19
N PRO A 875 28.12 1.41 -10.88
CA PRO A 875 29.12 1.21 -9.83
C PRO A 875 29.46 -0.28 -9.59
N TYR A 876 30.74 -0.58 -9.30
CA TYR A 876 31.22 -1.92 -8.91
C TYR A 876 31.21 -2.11 -7.37
N LYS A 877 31.05 -3.36 -6.91
CA LYS A 877 31.11 -3.75 -5.48
C LYS A 877 32.52 -4.19 -5.10
N ILE A 878 33.27 -3.33 -4.40
CA ILE A 878 34.63 -3.61 -3.92
C ILE A 878 34.72 -3.27 -2.43
N ASP A 879 35.44 -4.07 -1.64
CA ASP A 879 35.68 -3.76 -0.23
C ASP A 879 36.63 -2.56 -0.05
N ARG A 880 36.56 -1.93 1.12
CA ARG A 880 37.26 -0.67 1.41
C ARG A 880 38.78 -0.77 1.25
N ASP A 881 39.37 -1.88 1.69
CA ASP A 881 40.82 -2.00 1.78
C ASP A 881 41.39 -2.36 0.39
N THR A 882 40.70 -3.23 -0.37
CA THR A 882 41.01 -3.49 -1.79
C THR A 882 40.86 -2.24 -2.67
N ARG A 883 39.79 -1.46 -2.48
CA ARG A 883 39.60 -0.16 -3.15
C ARG A 883 40.78 0.78 -2.88
N ASN A 884 41.22 0.88 -1.61
CA ASN A 884 42.34 1.76 -1.24
C ASN A 884 43.66 1.29 -1.88
N SER A 885 43.92 -0.02 -1.91
CA SER A 885 45.09 -0.59 -2.61
C SER A 885 45.08 -0.26 -4.10
N ILE A 886 43.94 -0.40 -4.76
CA ILE A 886 43.77 -0.06 -6.19
C ILE A 886 44.05 1.42 -6.42
N LEU A 887 43.48 2.30 -5.59
CA LEU A 887 43.65 3.75 -5.70
C LEU A 887 45.11 4.19 -5.51
N ILE A 888 45.82 3.60 -4.55
CA ILE A 888 47.23 3.91 -4.31
C ILE A 888 48.09 3.44 -5.49
N ASN A 889 47.86 2.24 -6.02
CA ASN A 889 48.61 1.73 -7.17
C ASN A 889 48.33 2.54 -8.44
N LEU A 890 47.08 2.92 -8.67
CA LEU A 890 46.70 3.75 -9.80
C LEU A 890 47.31 5.17 -9.70
N ALA A 891 47.30 5.76 -8.50
CA ALA A 891 47.97 7.03 -8.24
C ALA A 891 49.49 6.96 -8.52
N ARG A 892 50.16 5.86 -8.15
CA ARG A 892 51.58 5.63 -8.47
C ARG A 892 51.84 5.53 -9.98
N THR A 893 50.90 4.93 -10.73
CA THR A 893 51.01 4.80 -12.19
C THR A 893 50.76 6.13 -12.90
N LEU A 894 49.76 6.90 -12.45
CA LEU A 894 49.32 8.13 -13.12
C LEU A 894 50.17 9.35 -12.77
N GLU A 895 50.61 9.48 -11.51
CA GLU A 895 51.37 10.63 -11.01
C GLU A 895 52.58 10.16 -10.17
N PRO A 896 53.53 9.43 -10.75
CA PRO A 896 54.67 8.84 -10.03
C PRO A 896 55.52 9.90 -9.28
N GLN A 897 55.56 11.12 -9.79
CA GLN A 897 56.22 12.29 -9.20
C GLN A 897 55.68 12.69 -7.81
N LEU A 898 54.45 12.30 -7.45
CA LEU A 898 53.89 12.60 -6.11
C LEU A 898 54.41 11.65 -5.02
N PHE A 899 55.10 10.57 -5.41
CA PHE A 899 55.59 9.51 -4.51
C PHE A 899 57.10 9.61 -4.22
N THR A 900 57.71 10.78 -4.41
CA THR A 900 59.18 10.96 -4.40
C THR A 900 59.80 11.20 -3.01
N GLY A 901 59.02 11.10 -1.91
CA GLY A 901 59.50 11.35 -0.54
C GLY A 901 59.78 10.06 0.26
N SER A 902 60.64 10.16 1.27
CA SER A 902 60.99 9.09 2.24
C SER A 902 59.84 8.61 3.14
N GLU A 903 58.60 9.03 2.88
CA GLU A 903 57.39 8.67 3.64
C GLU A 903 56.92 7.22 3.39
N LEU A 904 57.48 6.53 2.39
CA LEU A 904 57.13 5.13 2.08
C LEU A 904 57.75 4.08 3.03
N ASN A 905 58.69 4.45 3.91
CA ASN A 905 59.39 3.50 4.79
C ASN A 905 58.86 3.43 6.24
N HIS A 906 57.81 4.17 6.60
CA HIS A 906 57.29 4.23 7.98
C HIS A 906 55.78 3.93 8.12
N LEU A 907 55.25 3.00 7.32
CA LEU A 907 53.92 2.43 7.60
C LEU A 907 54.05 1.26 8.60
N GLU A 908 53.29 1.33 9.69
CA GLU A 908 53.27 0.32 10.77
C GLU A 908 53.01 -1.11 10.24
N PRO A 909 53.53 -2.16 10.93
CA PRO A 909 53.39 -3.56 10.52
C PRO A 909 51.94 -4.08 10.41
N SER A 910 50.95 -3.33 10.92
CA SER A 910 49.52 -3.66 10.89
C SER A 910 48.84 -3.41 9.53
N LEU A 911 49.53 -2.80 8.56
CA LEU A 911 48.99 -2.39 7.24
C LEU A 911 49.63 -3.13 6.04
N SER A 912 50.30 -4.27 6.28
CA SER A 912 50.98 -5.07 5.25
C SER A 912 50.08 -5.60 4.12
N CYS A 913 48.75 -5.57 4.29
CA CYS A 913 47.77 -5.94 3.27
C CYS A 913 47.69 -4.95 2.07
N LEU A 914 48.11 -3.69 2.24
CA LEU A 914 48.05 -2.67 1.18
C LEU A 914 49.26 -2.68 0.23
N ASN A 915 50.30 -3.46 0.54
CA ASN A 915 51.51 -3.64 -0.28
C ASN A 915 51.55 -5.00 -1.00
N GLN A 916 50.46 -5.79 -0.96
CA GLN A 916 50.43 -7.07 -1.65
C GLN A 916 50.20 -6.90 -3.16
N PRO A 917 50.86 -7.71 -4.01
CA PRO A 917 50.56 -7.73 -5.44
C PRO A 917 49.10 -8.10 -5.66
N VAL A 918 48.41 -7.27 -6.43
CA VAL A 918 47.01 -7.39 -6.82
C VAL A 918 46.75 -8.80 -7.41
N SER A 919 45.68 -9.47 -6.94
CA SER A 919 45.29 -10.82 -7.40
C SER A 919 45.00 -10.84 -8.91
N GLU A 920 45.10 -12.01 -9.57
CA GLU A 920 44.84 -12.08 -11.03
C GLU A 920 43.43 -11.63 -11.43
N SER A 921 42.42 -11.86 -10.59
CA SER A 921 41.05 -11.36 -10.81
C SER A 921 40.97 -9.83 -10.70
N ASP A 922 41.72 -9.24 -9.77
CA ASP A 922 41.77 -7.79 -9.59
C ASP A 922 42.63 -7.10 -10.67
N ARG A 923 43.62 -7.80 -11.25
CA ARG A 923 44.38 -7.33 -12.43
C ARG A 923 43.53 -7.26 -13.69
N ALA A 924 42.57 -8.17 -13.85
CA ALA A 924 41.62 -8.13 -14.98
C ALA A 924 40.70 -6.90 -14.86
N ILE A 925 40.15 -6.64 -13.67
CA ILE A 925 39.36 -5.43 -13.40
C ILE A 925 40.21 -4.17 -13.58
N PHE A 926 41.46 -4.18 -13.12
CA PHE A 926 42.40 -3.06 -13.29
C PHE A 926 42.72 -2.79 -14.76
N SER A 927 42.99 -3.84 -15.55
CA SER A 927 43.26 -3.71 -16.99
C SER A 927 42.02 -3.24 -17.76
N GLU A 928 40.83 -3.71 -17.40
CA GLU A 928 39.57 -3.30 -18.01
C GLU A 928 39.27 -1.82 -17.69
N LEU A 929 39.46 -1.39 -16.44
CA LEU A 929 39.27 0.02 -16.03
C LEU A 929 40.23 0.97 -16.74
N VAL A 930 41.51 0.58 -16.84
CA VAL A 930 42.54 1.38 -17.52
C VAL A 930 42.23 1.48 -19.02
N GLN A 931 41.75 0.40 -19.64
CA GLN A 931 41.44 0.39 -21.06
C GLN A 931 40.15 1.15 -21.38
N ASP A 932 39.13 1.07 -20.54
CA ASP A 932 37.89 1.85 -20.68
C ASP A 932 38.17 3.36 -20.56
N VAL A 933 39.11 3.73 -19.68
CA VAL A 933 39.59 5.09 -19.51
C VAL A 933 40.35 5.59 -20.75
N LEU A 934 41.24 4.77 -21.31
CA LEU A 934 42.00 5.11 -22.52
C LEU A 934 41.09 5.21 -23.76
N ASN A 935 40.11 4.32 -23.89
CA ASN A 935 39.14 4.34 -24.99
C ASN A 935 38.22 5.57 -24.93
N LYS A 936 37.78 5.98 -23.73
CA LYS A 936 37.00 7.22 -23.54
C LYS A 936 37.79 8.46 -23.94
N ARG A 937 39.11 8.46 -23.71
CA ARG A 937 40.01 9.55 -24.07
C ARG A 937 40.10 9.70 -25.59
N LEU A 938 40.22 8.58 -26.32
CA LEU A 938 40.20 8.55 -27.78
C LEU A 938 38.83 9.03 -28.34
N GLU A 939 37.73 8.55 -27.76
CA GLU A 939 36.36 8.93 -28.16
C GLU A 939 36.07 10.43 -27.97
N LEU A 940 36.61 11.06 -26.92
CA LEU A 940 36.44 12.50 -26.64
C LEU A 940 37.33 13.39 -27.54
N VAL A 941 38.47 12.86 -27.99
CA VAL A 941 39.35 13.52 -28.98
C VAL A 941 38.71 13.47 -30.37
N GLU A 942 38.16 12.32 -30.77
CA GLU A 942 37.52 12.14 -32.09
C GLU A 942 36.21 12.92 -32.24
N ASN A 943 35.45 13.09 -31.15
CA ASN A 943 34.18 13.83 -31.17
C ASN A 943 34.32 15.37 -31.03
N GLY A 944 35.55 15.91 -31.05
CA GLY A 944 35.80 17.36 -31.00
C GLY A 944 35.37 18.06 -29.70
N GLN A 945 35.13 17.30 -28.62
CA GLN A 945 34.78 17.85 -27.30
C GLN A 945 36.01 18.23 -26.46
N LEU A 946 37.20 17.80 -26.88
CA LEU A 946 38.45 18.48 -26.59
C LEU A 946 38.66 19.53 -27.68
N LEU A 947 38.37 20.80 -27.39
CA LEU A 947 38.94 21.88 -28.19
C LEU A 947 40.46 21.70 -28.15
N ALA A 948 41.05 21.52 -29.32
CA ALA A 948 42.50 21.54 -29.48
C ALA A 948 43.02 22.85 -28.88
N ASP A 949 43.67 22.75 -27.72
CA ASP A 949 44.58 23.80 -27.27
C ASP A 949 45.88 23.59 -28.07
N SER A 950 45.90 24.17 -29.27
CA SER A 950 47.06 24.23 -30.15
C SER A 950 48.04 25.33 -29.71
N SER A 951 48.08 25.67 -28.42
CA SER A 951 49.03 26.65 -27.89
C SER A 951 49.82 26.11 -26.69
N ALA A 952 51.07 25.77 -26.97
CA ALA A 952 52.19 25.57 -26.04
C ALA A 952 52.27 24.25 -25.26
N ARG A 953 52.89 23.24 -25.89
CA ARG A 953 54.27 22.84 -25.56
C ARG A 953 54.85 21.97 -26.69
N ASP A 954 55.89 22.49 -27.33
CA ASP A 954 56.74 21.76 -28.26
C ASP A 954 57.37 20.50 -27.62
N SER A 955 57.59 19.51 -28.49
CA SER A 955 58.59 18.42 -28.46
C SER A 955 58.29 17.13 -27.66
N GLN A 956 57.66 16.15 -28.29
CA GLN A 956 58.29 14.97 -28.95
C GLN A 956 57.23 13.89 -29.25
N PRO A 957 57.30 13.18 -30.39
CA PRO A 957 56.40 12.08 -30.69
C PRO A 957 56.85 10.81 -29.97
N LEU A 958 55.95 10.21 -29.16
CA LEU A 958 56.13 8.87 -28.63
C LEU A 958 55.34 7.90 -29.49
N ASP A 959 56.05 7.34 -30.45
CA ASP A 959 55.80 6.05 -31.07
C ASP A 959 56.38 5.00 -30.10
N GLN A 960 55.51 4.28 -29.37
CA GLN A 960 55.65 2.92 -28.80
C GLN A 960 54.54 2.60 -27.80
#